data_AF-A0A4T0WF91-F1
#
_entry.id   AF-A0A4T0WF91-F1
#
_cell.length_a   1.000
_cell.length_b   1.000
_cell.length_c   1.000
_cell.angle_alpha   90.00
_cell.angle_beta   90.00
_cell.angle_gamma   90.00
#
_symmetry.space_group_name_H-M   'P 1'
#
loop_
_entity.id
_entity.type
_entity.pdbx_description
1 polymer ?
#
loop_
_entity_poly.entity_id
_entity_poly.type
_entity_poly.pdbx_seq_one_letter_code
_entity_poly.pdbx_strand_id
1 'polypeptide(L)'
;MFTPTVANSISFFYAVGNTPAINLTKNLPHGVDASILVLGCGDVRNILHTAYNEDGLPSRKLDITTNDIDEAILARNIFLLSLLLDNGASGDTPWNLYYNLHLDKADLSVLASHVKKLILASESFKSWKASSYGKVFPFCDQATLDDVRAVWITYDTAASSDNPSADSASLVANLKHSLEAKKVAFGDGVAITGLRSAAPVALQFSQDVIEASQEFWKSAVAGPSGAASSPNPLFYASLSKHRLLHYATDPILGFHLATAFVPLTEKSPLKPNVKGEKFKAFAAAKTQFREWTTACATMLRAKRLVIRSVASEFLAFCHTLQHYAATKETSAGWYRRQFDARVLALDPDTYGLKSNAPVAFDAIDTSNLADHFGTINILVSALPLLTAQPWSALFTETLLKTEDTTKEAFDKLLYGHGPTVSLLLGASPVEYWTNATAVSSVDEILIGLSSNTIQTSKDTPSQVHNRVTWKQAKHLSGVSSKSPLKIDPEALANIFFALYLEMFAHENPMKLLTISKASVTQLIRNTAYSHFHRGTLVSLLRYLKLRLSVTDFDVTCRLLIEKICAERSLMFTGNLRQDLSLQMHTQGVYSEPWLRRDIKPNRNLGVFDSWEHVPEVVAVSLVVPRSKFARVFSESDQSKISSPTIRASLVSGKDADHKWHNFHDEVQLVFGNIATSGNRESSDFSVTVEADPAGWLGDSPLIASFYVPAAALQMERKTAYVRLEVLSSAQSIAVFSKTLGSELQIFQTTLDDEDNVFITKYMPGQSKYPAASDAAAAVAESAVATSSETASVFTADASSDQSRVETITGHLDFLSDKGKKLLTDKVPVVVEQASPFTVNLVFGDKKHIYPLTFPVPVDARKAKTRIARKSAYFEVIVPFAAPPTKPEIKTALDDFVYPTYLAKSLSSTPADLNTPHFNLDRLPIIDVKNKEDSRWITTLLSFEFSLSERALRDEVNAGREALSPSPRLNFKESIFTMAMLSSGQQGGQTGLFCLNHPDRGGIHMLIFVSAIRLDSAAASVVLDAAVMPMTFPVIQKCEPFLLLLRELQMCSITVNDDELIFWKKTLPALAERTRTWNHKSSCEYRKTGSVPLSLEPSEPVLCSCGNGKLPDNFISLPEWDTAAKHATRIAISPTFAVPLVEEIVDTELYKQIGTGAPAQKERCTNCGKTGKDGAALKKCTRCRKAKYCSADCQKKDWRKHRGECE
;
A
#
# COMPACT_ATOMS: atom_id res chain seq x y z
N MET A 1 -14.84 -13.93 -11.76
CA MET A 1 -14.27 -13.06 -10.72
C MET A 1 -12.75 -13.00 -10.89
N PHE A 2 -12.07 -11.92 -10.50
CA PHE A 2 -10.61 -11.75 -10.62
C PHE A 2 -9.80 -12.39 -9.47
N THR A 3 -10.40 -13.26 -8.68
CA THR A 3 -9.68 -14.02 -7.66
C THR A 3 -10.10 -15.47 -7.76
N PRO A 4 -9.25 -16.40 -7.29
CA PRO A 4 -9.69 -17.77 -7.08
C PRO A 4 -11.01 -17.78 -6.29
N THR A 5 -11.90 -18.70 -6.67
CA THR A 5 -13.25 -18.77 -6.12
C THR A 5 -13.19 -19.32 -4.69
N VAL A 6 -13.11 -18.44 -3.70
CA VAL A 6 -13.01 -18.83 -2.29
C VAL A 6 -14.40 -18.92 -1.66
N ALA A 7 -14.76 -20.10 -1.14
CA ALA A 7 -16.04 -20.31 -0.48
C ALA A 7 -15.93 -20.22 1.05
N ASN A 8 -16.31 -19.07 1.60
CA ASN A 8 -16.26 -18.81 3.04
C ASN A 8 -17.59 -19.12 3.71
N SER A 9 -17.64 -20.16 4.57
CA SER A 9 -18.82 -20.39 5.43
C SER A 9 -18.87 -19.44 6.63
N ILE A 10 -17.73 -18.84 6.98
CA ILE A 10 -17.57 -17.82 8.01
C ILE A 10 -16.95 -16.59 7.37
N SER A 11 -17.60 -15.45 7.53
CA SER A 11 -17.07 -14.13 7.18
C SER A 11 -16.67 -13.38 8.44
N PHE A 12 -15.62 -12.57 8.34
CA PHE A 12 -15.20 -11.68 9.42
C PHE A 12 -15.71 -10.27 9.20
N PHE A 13 -16.33 -9.73 10.22
CA PHE A 13 -16.76 -8.34 10.29
C PHE A 13 -15.62 -7.49 10.89
N TYR A 14 -14.99 -6.68 10.03
CA TYR A 14 -13.86 -5.81 10.38
C TYR A 14 -14.32 -4.44 10.85
N ALA A 15 -15.08 -4.41 11.94
CA ALA A 15 -15.72 -3.20 12.46
C ALA A 15 -14.74 -2.09 12.89
N VAL A 16 -13.50 -2.47 13.21
CA VAL A 16 -12.39 -1.59 13.55
C VAL A 16 -11.19 -2.05 12.75
N GLY A 17 -10.42 -1.13 12.19
CA GLY A 17 -9.25 -1.57 11.43
C GLY A 17 -8.04 -1.89 12.30
N ASN A 18 -7.10 -2.53 11.63
CA ASN A 18 -6.01 -3.33 12.19
C ASN A 18 -4.63 -2.65 12.08
N THR A 19 -4.60 -1.38 11.66
CA THR A 19 -3.39 -0.56 11.52
C THR A 19 -3.68 0.86 12.03
N PRO A 20 -2.67 1.61 12.52
CA PRO A 20 -2.85 3.00 12.92
C PRO A 20 -3.32 3.87 11.74
N ALA A 21 -4.05 4.95 12.03
CA ALA A 21 -4.58 5.84 10.99
C ALA A 21 -3.47 6.50 10.17
N ILE A 22 -3.63 6.50 8.85
CA ILE A 22 -2.74 7.20 7.90
C ILE A 22 -3.37 8.52 7.43
N ASN A 23 -2.54 9.44 6.92
CA ASN A 23 -3.03 10.61 6.20
C ASN A 23 -3.16 10.26 4.71
N LEU A 24 -4.40 10.23 4.19
CA LEU A 24 -4.71 9.89 2.79
C LEU A 24 -4.18 10.93 1.80
N THR A 25 -3.87 12.13 2.28
CA THR A 25 -3.35 13.24 1.48
C THR A 25 -1.85 13.45 1.63
N LYS A 26 -1.13 12.51 2.26
CA LYS A 26 0.30 12.67 2.60
C LYS A 26 1.22 12.94 1.41
N ASN A 27 0.87 12.55 0.18
CA ASN A 27 1.70 12.84 -1.00
C ASN A 27 1.20 14.04 -1.81
N LEU A 28 0.12 14.69 -1.37
CA LEU A 28 -0.56 15.72 -2.14
C LEU A 28 -0.11 17.11 -1.68
N PRO A 29 0.29 17.99 -2.61
CA PRO A 29 0.59 19.38 -2.28
C PRO A 29 -0.56 20.06 -1.54
N HIS A 30 -0.26 20.80 -0.48
CA HIS A 30 -1.28 21.51 0.30
C HIS A 30 -2.03 22.56 -0.55
N GLY A 31 -3.36 22.64 -0.39
CA GLY A 31 -4.21 23.59 -1.11
C GLY A 31 -4.62 23.18 -2.51
N VAL A 32 -4.30 21.95 -2.95
CA VAL A 32 -4.75 21.40 -4.24
C VAL A 32 -5.91 20.43 -3.99
N ASP A 33 -7.05 20.69 -4.64
CA ASP A 33 -8.21 19.79 -4.63
C ASP A 33 -7.81 18.40 -5.15
N ALA A 34 -8.38 17.35 -4.55
CA ALA A 34 -7.95 15.99 -4.85
C ALA A 34 -9.09 14.98 -4.86
N SER A 35 -8.97 14.00 -5.76
CA SER A 35 -9.80 12.80 -5.78
C SER A 35 -9.01 11.62 -5.21
N ILE A 36 -9.57 10.90 -4.25
CA ILE A 36 -8.90 9.81 -3.53
C ILE A 36 -9.74 8.55 -3.66
N LEU A 37 -9.11 7.41 -3.94
CA LEU A 37 -9.75 6.10 -3.92
C LEU A 37 -9.20 5.30 -2.74
N VAL A 38 -10.10 4.76 -1.90
CA VAL A 38 -9.74 3.90 -0.77
C VAL A 38 -10.40 2.55 -0.99
N LEU A 39 -9.59 1.53 -1.25
CA LEU A 39 -10.01 0.15 -1.51
C LEU A 39 -9.84 -0.68 -0.24
N GLY A 40 -10.90 -1.38 0.17
CA GLY A 40 -10.94 -2.04 1.48
C GLY A 40 -10.90 -1.01 2.60
N CYS A 41 -11.84 -0.05 2.56
CA CYS A 41 -11.75 1.15 3.38
C CYS A 41 -11.78 0.88 4.89
N GLY A 42 -12.45 -0.19 5.33
CA GLY A 42 -12.60 -0.47 6.75
C GLY A 42 -13.30 0.69 7.48
N ASP A 43 -12.87 0.99 8.71
CA ASP A 43 -13.44 2.08 9.51
C ASP A 43 -13.03 3.50 9.04
N VAL A 44 -13.62 4.53 9.65
CA VAL A 44 -13.41 5.93 9.25
C VAL A 44 -12.06 6.53 9.67
N ARG A 45 -11.17 5.80 10.36
CA ARG A 45 -10.00 6.39 11.04
C ARG A 45 -9.10 7.20 10.11
N ASN A 46 -8.88 6.71 8.89
CA ASN A 46 -8.02 7.36 7.89
C ASN A 46 -8.65 8.67 7.41
N ILE A 47 -9.97 8.71 7.24
CA ILE A 47 -10.72 9.91 6.85
C ILE A 47 -10.69 10.95 7.98
N LEU A 48 -10.95 10.53 9.22
CA LEU A 48 -10.93 11.39 10.40
C LEU A 48 -9.53 12.01 10.62
N HIS A 49 -8.49 11.17 10.60
CA HIS A 49 -7.11 11.61 10.76
C HIS A 49 -6.67 12.53 9.60
N THR A 50 -7.08 12.25 8.36
CA THR A 50 -6.83 13.14 7.22
C THR A 50 -7.47 14.51 7.45
N ALA A 51 -8.75 14.56 7.84
CA ALA A 51 -9.44 15.82 8.11
C ALA A 51 -8.78 16.64 9.23
N TYR A 52 -8.26 15.99 10.28
CA TYR A 52 -7.49 16.65 11.34
C TYR A 52 -6.21 17.32 10.82
N ASN A 53 -5.52 16.67 9.88
CA ASN A 53 -4.30 17.22 9.28
C ASN A 53 -4.58 18.42 8.36
N GLU A 54 -5.79 18.52 7.78
CA GLU A 54 -6.20 19.65 6.94
C GLU A 54 -6.45 20.95 7.71
N ASP A 55 -6.66 20.88 9.03
CA ASP A 55 -7.11 22.04 9.81
C ASP A 55 -5.97 23.05 10.05
N GLY A 56 -6.08 24.22 9.42
CA GLY A 56 -5.06 25.29 9.41
C GLY A 56 -4.16 25.29 8.17
N LEU A 57 -4.30 24.31 7.27
CA LEU A 57 -3.61 24.29 5.99
C LEU A 57 -4.36 25.11 4.92
N PRO A 58 -3.71 25.47 3.79
CA PRO A 58 -4.41 26.03 2.63
C PRO A 58 -5.62 25.19 2.23
N SER A 59 -6.80 25.83 2.19
CA SER A 59 -8.08 25.15 1.94
C SER A 59 -8.10 24.43 0.59
N ARG A 60 -8.63 23.20 0.59
CA ARG A 60 -8.95 22.39 -0.58
C ARG A 60 -10.23 21.59 -0.38
N LYS A 61 -10.76 21.06 -1.49
CA LYS A 61 -11.84 20.06 -1.54
C LYS A 61 -11.26 18.67 -1.73
N LEU A 62 -11.75 17.71 -0.95
CA LEU A 62 -11.44 16.29 -1.06
C LEU A 62 -12.69 15.53 -1.49
N ASP A 63 -12.58 14.74 -2.56
CA ASP A 63 -13.59 13.76 -2.99
C ASP A 63 -13.01 12.35 -2.80
N ILE A 64 -13.48 11.64 -1.78
CA ILE A 64 -12.98 10.31 -1.38
C ILE A 64 -13.98 9.25 -1.81
N THR A 65 -13.63 8.38 -2.75
CA THR A 65 -14.40 7.18 -3.09
C THR A 65 -13.93 6.01 -2.22
N THR A 66 -14.80 5.52 -1.35
CA THR A 66 -14.55 4.33 -0.51
C THR A 66 -15.19 3.10 -1.14
N ASN A 67 -14.41 2.05 -1.32
CA ASN A 67 -14.89 0.72 -1.68
C ASN A 67 -14.66 -0.23 -0.50
N ASP A 68 -15.68 -1.03 -0.19
CA ASP A 68 -15.55 -2.17 0.70
C ASP A 68 -16.39 -3.32 0.16
N ILE A 69 -15.99 -4.56 0.45
CA ILE A 69 -16.78 -5.72 0.09
C ILE A 69 -17.96 -5.91 1.06
N ASP A 70 -17.95 -5.28 2.24
CA ASP A 70 -18.97 -5.43 3.27
C ASP A 70 -19.84 -4.16 3.41
N GLU A 71 -21.14 -4.26 3.08
CA GLU A 71 -22.10 -3.17 3.18
C GLU A 71 -22.30 -2.65 4.62
N ALA A 72 -22.09 -3.47 5.66
CA ALA A 72 -22.26 -3.03 7.03
C ALA A 72 -21.13 -2.08 7.49
N ILE A 73 -19.94 -2.20 6.89
CA ILE A 73 -18.85 -1.25 7.11
C ILE A 73 -19.25 0.12 6.56
N LEU A 74 -19.76 0.16 5.33
CA LEU A 74 -20.25 1.39 4.71
C LEU A 74 -21.41 2.00 5.51
N ALA A 75 -22.37 1.18 5.94
CA ALA A 75 -23.52 1.62 6.75
C ALA A 75 -23.09 2.28 8.07
N ARG A 76 -22.09 1.71 8.77
CA ARG A 76 -21.54 2.28 10.03
C ARG A 76 -20.77 3.56 9.79
N ASN A 77 -19.96 3.60 8.74
CA ASN A 77 -19.17 4.78 8.40
C ASN A 77 -20.08 5.96 8.07
N ILE A 78 -21.07 5.74 7.19
CA ILE A 78 -22.04 6.76 6.82
C ILE A 78 -22.88 7.19 8.03
N PHE A 79 -23.25 6.25 8.92
CA PHE A 79 -23.94 6.60 10.17
C PHE A 79 -23.14 7.60 11.01
N LEU A 80 -21.86 7.30 11.31
CA LEU A 80 -21.02 8.20 12.11
C LEU A 80 -20.80 9.54 11.40
N LEU A 81 -20.45 9.52 10.11
CA LEU A 81 -20.15 10.74 9.35
C LEU A 81 -21.38 11.65 9.18
N SER A 82 -22.56 11.07 8.98
CA SER A 82 -23.81 11.84 8.93
C SER A 82 -24.24 12.38 10.29
N LEU A 83 -23.95 11.66 11.38
CA LEU A 83 -24.16 12.16 12.74
C LEU A 83 -23.27 13.39 13.02
N LEU A 84 -22.03 13.35 12.56
CA LEU A 84 -21.11 14.49 12.63
C LEU A 84 -21.57 15.66 11.74
N LEU A 85 -22.06 15.39 10.53
CA LEU A 85 -22.61 16.40 9.63
C LEU A 85 -23.75 17.17 10.31
N ASP A 86 -24.68 16.47 10.94
CA ASP A 86 -25.86 17.03 11.63
C ASP A 86 -25.56 17.69 12.97
N ASN A 87 -24.34 17.54 13.50
CA ASN A 87 -24.01 17.87 14.89
C ASN A 87 -24.93 17.15 15.90
N GLY A 88 -25.30 15.90 15.59
CA GLY A 88 -26.29 15.14 16.34
C GLY A 88 -25.80 14.53 17.65
N ALA A 89 -24.49 14.62 17.94
CA ALA A 89 -23.88 14.11 19.16
C ALA A 89 -22.65 14.94 19.55
N SER A 90 -22.31 14.94 20.85
CA SER A 90 -21.18 15.66 21.43
C SER A 90 -20.52 14.87 22.55
N GLY A 91 -19.34 15.30 22.99
CA GLY A 91 -18.61 14.61 24.06
C GLY A 91 -18.20 13.20 23.64
N ASP A 92 -18.41 12.21 24.52
CA ASP A 92 -18.03 10.82 24.29
C ASP A 92 -19.09 10.00 23.53
N THR A 93 -20.30 10.53 23.31
CA THR A 93 -21.37 9.80 22.59
C THR A 93 -20.92 9.28 21.22
N PRO A 94 -20.24 10.04 20.33
CA PRO A 94 -19.77 9.50 19.06
C PRO A 94 -18.78 8.34 19.22
N TRP A 95 -17.93 8.36 20.26
CA TRP A 95 -17.02 7.26 20.56
C TRP A 95 -17.80 6.03 21.03
N ASN A 96 -18.72 6.23 21.97
CA ASN A 96 -19.53 5.15 22.53
C ASN A 96 -20.34 4.44 21.45
N LEU A 97 -21.01 5.21 20.58
CA LEU A 97 -21.78 4.68 19.47
C LEU A 97 -20.93 3.85 18.50
N TYR A 98 -19.71 4.27 18.21
CA TYR A 98 -18.91 3.63 17.17
C TYR A 98 -18.06 2.45 17.66
N TYR A 99 -17.57 2.50 18.91
CA TYR A 99 -16.59 1.53 19.45
C TYR A 99 -17.09 0.66 20.61
N ASN A 100 -18.10 1.08 21.39
CA ASN A 100 -18.55 0.27 22.53
C ASN A 100 -19.51 -0.83 22.06
N LEU A 101 -19.39 -2.03 22.63
CA LEU A 101 -20.29 -3.15 22.34
C LEU A 101 -21.67 -3.02 23.00
N HIS A 102 -21.77 -2.17 24.02
CA HIS A 102 -23.00 -1.87 24.73
C HIS A 102 -23.17 -0.36 24.87
N LEU A 103 -24.42 0.10 24.84
CA LEU A 103 -24.81 1.50 24.95
C LEU A 103 -25.72 1.70 26.16
N ASP A 104 -25.63 2.87 26.77
CA ASP A 104 -26.66 3.31 27.71
C ASP A 104 -27.93 3.76 26.97
N LYS A 105 -28.99 4.08 27.73
CA LYS A 105 -30.27 4.51 27.15
C LYS A 105 -30.18 5.82 26.36
N ALA A 106 -29.28 6.73 26.75
CA ALA A 106 -29.14 8.03 26.10
C ALA A 106 -28.47 7.87 24.73
N ASP A 107 -27.35 7.16 24.68
CA ASP A 107 -26.64 6.85 23.45
C ASP A 107 -27.50 6.00 22.50
N LEU A 108 -28.23 4.99 23.01
CA LEU A 108 -29.16 4.19 22.20
C LEU A 108 -30.27 5.06 21.58
N SER A 109 -30.80 6.03 22.31
CA SER A 109 -31.81 6.96 21.80
C SER A 109 -31.26 7.84 20.68
N VAL A 110 -30.00 8.29 20.77
CA VAL A 110 -29.32 9.04 19.70
C VAL A 110 -29.19 8.18 18.45
N LEU A 111 -28.74 6.93 18.61
CA LEU A 111 -28.63 5.98 17.49
C LEU A 111 -29.98 5.74 16.82
N ALA A 112 -31.01 5.36 17.59
CA ALA A 112 -32.34 5.07 17.05
C ALA A 112 -32.92 6.27 16.30
N SER A 113 -32.79 7.47 16.87
CA SER A 113 -33.28 8.69 16.21
C SER A 113 -32.53 8.99 14.90
N HIS A 114 -31.21 8.75 14.86
CA HIS A 114 -30.40 9.09 13.70
C HIS A 114 -30.55 8.07 12.56
N VAL A 115 -30.62 6.78 12.89
CA VAL A 115 -30.90 5.71 11.91
C VAL A 115 -32.23 5.96 11.20
N LYS A 116 -33.29 6.36 11.91
CA LYS A 116 -34.58 6.70 11.29
C LYS A 116 -34.48 7.81 10.26
N LYS A 117 -33.63 8.83 10.47
CA LYS A 117 -33.39 9.89 9.47
C LYS A 117 -32.74 9.34 8.20
N LEU A 118 -31.76 8.44 8.36
CA LEU A 118 -31.07 7.81 7.23
C LEU A 118 -32.01 6.91 6.44
N ILE A 119 -32.87 6.15 7.12
CA ILE A 119 -33.93 5.35 6.48
C ILE A 119 -34.90 6.29 5.74
N LEU A 120 -35.38 7.38 6.32
CA LEU A 120 -36.28 8.30 5.61
C LEU A 120 -35.62 8.92 4.37
N ALA A 121 -34.34 9.30 4.46
CA ALA A 121 -33.63 9.88 3.31
C ALA A 121 -33.37 8.87 2.18
N SER A 122 -33.21 7.58 2.52
CA SER A 122 -32.82 6.50 1.60
C SER A 122 -34.00 5.70 1.01
N GLU A 123 -35.23 6.19 1.08
CA GLU A 123 -36.40 5.50 0.51
C GLU A 123 -36.24 5.12 -0.97
N SER A 124 -35.55 5.96 -1.74
CA SER A 124 -35.14 5.67 -3.11
C SER A 124 -33.80 6.34 -3.39
N PHE A 125 -33.11 5.93 -4.44
CA PHE A 125 -31.87 6.60 -4.83
C PHE A 125 -32.09 8.05 -5.27
N LYS A 126 -33.26 8.33 -5.86
CA LYS A 126 -33.67 9.71 -6.19
C LYS A 126 -33.84 10.56 -4.92
N SER A 127 -34.52 10.04 -3.88
CA SER A 127 -34.69 10.78 -2.62
C SER A 127 -33.36 10.98 -1.91
N TRP A 128 -32.48 9.97 -1.93
CA TRP A 128 -31.13 10.08 -1.36
C TRP A 128 -30.33 11.19 -2.05
N LYS A 129 -30.23 11.16 -3.38
CA LYS A 129 -29.56 12.19 -4.19
C LYS A 129 -30.08 13.61 -3.91
N ALA A 130 -31.38 13.75 -3.67
CA ALA A 130 -32.01 15.05 -3.37
C ALA A 130 -31.76 15.54 -1.93
N SER A 131 -31.52 14.62 -0.99
CA SER A 131 -31.33 14.92 0.44
C SER A 131 -30.06 15.72 0.74
N SER A 132 -29.94 16.22 1.97
CA SER A 132 -28.69 16.82 2.47
C SER A 132 -27.55 15.78 2.55
N TYR A 133 -27.87 14.53 2.90
CA TYR A 133 -26.90 13.45 3.03
C TYR A 133 -26.33 13.05 1.67
N GLY A 134 -27.14 12.82 0.64
CA GLY A 134 -26.66 12.34 -0.66
C GLY A 134 -25.77 13.31 -1.43
N LYS A 135 -25.74 14.60 -1.05
CA LYS A 135 -24.80 15.60 -1.58
C LYS A 135 -23.38 15.45 -1.03
N VAL A 136 -23.24 14.84 0.14
CA VAL A 136 -21.97 14.65 0.87
C VAL A 136 -21.55 13.18 0.86
N PHE A 137 -22.53 12.27 0.89
CA PHE A 137 -22.37 10.81 0.92
C PHE A 137 -23.04 10.14 -0.31
N PRO A 138 -22.62 10.46 -1.55
CA PRO A 138 -23.17 9.83 -2.74
C PRO A 138 -22.83 8.33 -2.83
N PHE A 139 -23.68 7.54 -3.47
CA PHE A 139 -23.38 6.14 -3.82
C PHE A 139 -22.99 6.03 -5.29
N CYS A 140 -22.09 5.10 -5.62
CA CYS A 140 -21.70 4.85 -7.01
C CYS A 140 -22.79 4.17 -7.84
N ASP A 141 -23.70 3.45 -7.18
CA ASP A 141 -24.77 2.66 -7.80
C ASP A 141 -25.95 2.48 -6.83
N GLN A 142 -27.11 2.10 -7.38
CA GLN A 142 -28.34 1.87 -6.63
C GLN A 142 -28.24 0.65 -5.69
N ALA A 143 -27.63 -0.44 -6.15
CA ALA A 143 -27.55 -1.69 -5.39
C ALA A 143 -26.79 -1.51 -4.07
N THR A 144 -25.75 -0.67 -4.05
CA THR A 144 -25.04 -0.30 -2.83
C THR A 144 -25.93 0.46 -1.85
N LEU A 145 -26.76 1.40 -2.32
CA LEU A 145 -27.72 2.08 -1.44
C LEU A 145 -28.72 1.09 -0.84
N ASP A 146 -29.22 0.16 -1.66
CA ASP A 146 -30.18 -0.86 -1.21
C ASP A 146 -29.58 -1.75 -0.12
N ASP A 147 -28.34 -2.23 -0.34
CA ASP A 147 -27.60 -3.06 0.62
C ASP A 147 -27.37 -2.30 1.95
N VAL A 148 -26.92 -1.04 1.88
CA VAL A 148 -26.65 -0.21 3.07
C VAL A 148 -27.94 0.14 3.82
N ARG A 149 -29.02 0.45 3.08
CA ARG A 149 -30.34 0.70 3.66
C ARG A 149 -30.85 -0.52 4.42
N ALA A 150 -30.69 -1.72 3.86
CA ALA A 150 -31.11 -2.95 4.52
C ALA A 150 -30.42 -3.11 5.89
N VAL A 151 -29.13 -2.77 5.99
CA VAL A 151 -28.40 -2.76 7.27
C VAL A 151 -28.94 -1.71 8.24
N TRP A 152 -29.28 -0.50 7.78
CA TRP A 152 -29.89 0.49 8.67
C TRP A 152 -31.25 0.06 9.21
N ILE A 153 -32.05 -0.67 8.42
CA ILE A 153 -33.32 -1.24 8.88
C ILE A 153 -33.08 -2.26 10.00
N THR A 154 -32.03 -3.09 9.91
CA THR A 154 -31.70 -4.02 11.01
C THR A 154 -31.21 -3.28 12.25
N TYR A 155 -30.50 -2.15 12.09
CA TYR A 155 -30.12 -1.28 13.21
C TYR A 155 -31.34 -0.68 13.92
N ASP A 156 -32.32 -0.17 13.18
CA ASP A 156 -33.55 0.38 13.77
C ASP A 156 -34.36 -0.68 14.51
N THR A 157 -34.46 -1.88 13.92
CA THR A 157 -35.13 -3.03 14.53
C THR A 157 -34.44 -3.45 15.83
N ALA A 158 -33.11 -3.58 15.82
CA ALA A 158 -32.34 -3.94 17.01
C ALA A 158 -32.38 -2.84 18.08
N ALA A 159 -32.40 -1.57 17.69
CA ALA A 159 -32.49 -0.45 18.63
C ALA A 159 -33.87 -0.34 19.31
N SER A 160 -34.92 -0.85 18.66
CA SER A 160 -36.30 -0.81 19.14
C SER A 160 -36.74 -2.10 19.86
N SER A 161 -35.81 -2.99 20.20
CA SER A 161 -36.13 -4.27 20.84
C SER A 161 -36.72 -4.11 22.24
N ASP A 162 -37.83 -4.79 22.49
CA ASP A 162 -38.50 -4.85 23.80
C ASP A 162 -37.84 -5.85 24.77
N ASN A 163 -36.84 -6.62 24.32
CA ASN A 163 -36.15 -7.61 25.17
C ASN A 163 -34.61 -7.47 25.13
N PRO A 164 -34.04 -6.39 25.70
CA PRO A 164 -32.60 -6.17 25.76
C PRO A 164 -31.81 -7.32 26.41
N SER A 165 -32.43 -8.06 27.34
CA SER A 165 -31.77 -9.18 28.02
C SER A 165 -31.50 -10.36 27.08
N ALA A 166 -32.45 -10.67 26.20
CA ALA A 166 -32.29 -11.72 25.19
C ALA A 166 -31.29 -11.30 24.12
N ASP A 167 -31.32 -10.03 23.71
CA ASP A 167 -30.35 -9.50 22.74
C ASP A 167 -28.93 -9.52 23.28
N SER A 168 -28.73 -9.16 24.56
CA SER A 168 -27.42 -9.28 25.22
C SER A 168 -26.96 -10.74 25.26
N ALA A 169 -27.84 -11.69 25.58
CA ALA A 169 -27.49 -13.10 25.56
C ALA A 169 -27.09 -13.59 24.15
N SER A 170 -27.78 -13.11 23.12
CA SER A 170 -27.48 -13.40 21.71
C SER A 170 -26.15 -12.78 21.27
N LEU A 171 -25.86 -11.53 21.65
CA LEU A 171 -24.56 -10.89 21.40
C LEU A 171 -23.43 -11.71 22.01
N VAL A 172 -23.56 -12.10 23.29
CA VAL A 172 -22.56 -12.94 23.98
C VAL A 172 -22.41 -14.29 23.27
N ALA A 173 -23.50 -14.92 22.83
CA ALA A 173 -23.43 -16.18 22.07
C ALA A 173 -22.68 -16.02 20.75
N ASN A 174 -22.96 -14.96 19.97
CA ASN A 174 -22.24 -14.68 18.73
C ASN A 174 -20.75 -14.36 18.96
N LEU A 175 -20.43 -13.63 20.03
CA LEU A 175 -19.04 -13.30 20.38
C LEU A 175 -18.24 -14.53 20.85
N LYS A 176 -18.88 -15.58 21.38
CA LYS A 176 -18.19 -16.84 21.69
C LYS A 176 -17.57 -17.45 20.44
N HIS A 177 -18.23 -17.39 19.29
CA HIS A 177 -17.67 -17.87 18.03
C HIS A 177 -16.42 -17.06 17.61
N SER A 178 -16.42 -15.73 17.81
CA SER A 178 -15.24 -14.89 17.60
C SER A 178 -14.07 -15.26 18.53
N LEU A 179 -14.36 -15.60 19.79
CA LEU A 179 -13.36 -16.02 20.77
C LEU A 179 -12.82 -17.44 20.47
N GLU A 180 -13.66 -18.33 19.97
CA GLU A 180 -13.24 -19.65 19.46
C GLU A 180 -12.30 -19.48 18.27
N ALA A 181 -12.66 -18.64 17.30
CA ALA A 181 -11.80 -18.31 16.17
C ALA A 181 -10.47 -17.68 16.62
N LYS A 182 -10.50 -16.81 17.65
CA LYS A 182 -9.29 -16.24 18.28
C LYS A 182 -8.38 -17.32 18.85
N LYS A 183 -8.95 -18.30 19.56
CA LYS A 183 -8.20 -19.43 20.13
C LYS A 183 -7.58 -20.31 19.05
N VAL A 184 -8.28 -20.53 17.93
CA VAL A 184 -7.71 -21.28 16.80
C VAL A 184 -6.58 -20.49 16.12
N ALA A 185 -6.74 -19.19 15.95
CA ALA A 185 -5.75 -18.31 15.33
C ALA A 185 -4.47 -18.16 16.16
N PHE A 186 -4.59 -17.91 17.48
CA PHE A 186 -3.45 -17.56 18.33
C PHE A 186 -3.06 -18.63 19.37
N GLY A 187 -3.86 -19.67 19.58
CA GLY A 187 -3.67 -20.58 20.72
C GLY A 187 -3.81 -19.85 22.05
N ASP A 188 -2.88 -20.10 22.98
CA ASP A 188 -2.78 -19.38 24.26
C ASP A 188 -1.93 -18.08 24.16
N GLY A 189 -1.53 -17.68 22.94
CA GLY A 189 -0.74 -16.48 22.67
C GLY A 189 -1.53 -15.17 22.75
N VAL A 190 -0.81 -14.06 22.93
CA VAL A 190 -1.38 -12.70 22.93
C VAL A 190 -1.23 -12.06 21.54
N ALA A 191 -2.28 -11.39 21.06
CA ALA A 191 -2.21 -10.61 19.84
C ALA A 191 -1.33 -9.37 20.05
N ILE A 192 -0.19 -9.30 19.34
CA ILE A 192 0.79 -8.19 19.44
C ILE A 192 0.61 -7.12 18.37
N THR A 193 -0.37 -7.27 17.47
CA THR A 193 -0.69 -6.27 16.43
C THR A 193 -1.04 -4.91 17.01
N GLY A 194 -1.52 -4.87 18.27
CA GLY A 194 -1.72 -3.67 19.10
C GLY A 194 -0.52 -2.74 19.15
N LEU A 195 0.68 -3.33 19.23
CA LEU A 195 1.90 -2.65 19.62
C LEU A 195 2.35 -1.59 18.62
N ARG A 196 2.13 -1.81 17.31
CA ARG A 196 2.52 -0.84 16.25
C ARG A 196 1.92 0.55 16.47
N SER A 197 0.75 0.62 17.11
CA SER A 197 0.05 1.87 17.43
C SER A 197 0.81 2.72 18.44
N ALA A 198 1.71 2.13 19.23
CA ALA A 198 2.53 2.82 20.22
C ALA A 198 3.97 3.11 19.72
N ALA A 199 4.29 2.82 18.46
CA ALA A 199 5.60 3.14 17.90
C ALA A 199 5.85 4.66 17.89
N PRO A 200 7.09 5.14 18.14
CA PRO A 200 8.36 4.41 18.26
C PRO A 200 8.72 3.93 19.69
N VAL A 201 7.75 3.85 20.60
CA VAL A 201 7.98 3.41 21.99
C VAL A 201 7.25 2.10 22.31
N ALA A 202 6.87 1.33 21.28
CA ALA A 202 5.97 0.21 21.40
C ALA A 202 6.50 -0.89 22.33
N LEU A 203 7.78 -1.24 22.20
CA LEU A 203 8.41 -2.31 22.97
C LEU A 203 8.47 -1.98 24.47
N GLN A 204 8.79 -0.72 24.81
CA GLN A 204 8.92 -0.26 26.19
C GLN A 204 7.61 -0.32 26.96
N PHE A 205 6.48 -0.06 26.27
CA PHE A 205 5.14 -0.01 26.86
C PHE A 205 4.24 -1.16 26.37
N SER A 206 4.85 -2.27 25.97
CA SER A 206 4.14 -3.40 25.38
C SER A 206 3.07 -3.97 26.31
N GLN A 207 3.39 -4.11 27.60
CA GLN A 207 2.45 -4.60 28.60
C GLN A 207 1.23 -3.67 28.77
N ASP A 208 1.44 -2.35 28.84
CA ASP A 208 0.35 -1.36 28.99
C ASP A 208 -0.63 -1.42 27.80
N VAL A 209 -0.10 -1.56 26.58
CA VAL A 209 -0.91 -1.66 25.36
C VAL A 209 -1.67 -2.99 25.31
N ILE A 210 -1.00 -4.10 25.66
CA ILE A 210 -1.63 -5.43 25.72
C ILE A 210 -2.77 -5.44 26.74
N GLU A 211 -2.58 -4.87 27.93
CA GLU A 211 -3.61 -4.83 28.97
C GLU A 211 -4.83 -4.00 28.53
N ALA A 212 -4.61 -2.85 27.88
CA ALA A 212 -5.68 -2.04 27.33
C ALA A 212 -6.47 -2.79 26.23
N SER A 213 -5.76 -3.48 25.32
CA SER A 213 -6.36 -4.30 24.26
C SER A 213 -7.22 -5.44 24.83
N GLN A 214 -6.77 -6.08 25.91
CA GLN A 214 -7.51 -7.16 26.56
C GLN A 214 -8.79 -6.67 27.26
N GLU A 215 -8.84 -5.42 27.72
CA GLU A 215 -10.01 -4.87 28.40
C GLU A 215 -11.26 -4.89 27.51
N PHE A 216 -11.12 -4.60 26.21
CA PHE A 216 -12.24 -4.65 25.26
C PHE A 216 -12.91 -6.03 25.24
N TRP A 217 -12.13 -7.10 25.07
CA TRP A 217 -12.66 -8.47 25.06
C TRP A 217 -13.13 -8.94 26.44
N LYS A 218 -12.53 -8.46 27.54
CA LYS A 218 -13.03 -8.73 28.91
C LYS A 218 -14.42 -8.12 29.11
N SER A 219 -14.63 -6.89 28.67
CA SER A 219 -15.94 -6.22 28.74
C SER A 219 -16.99 -6.91 27.86
N ALA A 220 -16.56 -7.49 26.74
CA ALA A 220 -17.41 -8.26 25.84
C ALA A 220 -17.92 -9.57 26.48
N VAL A 221 -17.10 -10.22 27.32
CA VAL A 221 -17.42 -11.50 27.98
C VAL A 221 -18.18 -11.31 29.29
N ALA A 222 -17.87 -10.26 30.06
CA ALA A 222 -18.47 -10.02 31.37
C ALA A 222 -19.97 -9.67 31.30
N GLY A 223 -20.45 -9.17 30.15
CA GLY A 223 -21.79 -8.58 30.03
C GLY A 223 -21.94 -7.33 30.90
N PRO A 224 -23.11 -6.65 30.87
CA PRO A 224 -23.34 -5.49 31.72
C PRO A 224 -23.22 -5.83 33.20
N SER A 225 -22.23 -5.24 33.86
CA SER A 225 -22.12 -5.24 35.32
C SER A 225 -22.74 -3.96 35.87
N GLY A 226 -23.93 -4.06 36.46
CA GLY A 226 -24.48 -3.04 37.36
C GLY A 226 -25.25 -1.85 36.74
N ALA A 227 -25.40 -1.76 35.42
CA ALA A 227 -26.29 -0.78 34.76
C ALA A 227 -27.08 -1.41 33.61
N ALA A 228 -28.32 -0.98 33.40
CA ALA A 228 -29.17 -1.42 32.29
C ALA A 228 -28.62 -0.85 30.95
N SER A 229 -27.68 -1.55 30.32
CA SER A 229 -27.15 -1.22 28.99
C SER A 229 -27.66 -2.19 27.93
N SER A 230 -27.93 -1.69 26.74
CA SER A 230 -28.37 -2.50 25.59
C SER A 230 -27.19 -2.84 24.67
N PRO A 231 -27.21 -3.97 23.95
CA PRO A 231 -26.24 -4.26 22.89
C PRO A 231 -26.22 -3.13 21.85
N ASN A 232 -25.03 -2.75 21.38
CA ASN A 232 -24.90 -1.74 20.34
C ASN A 232 -25.37 -2.31 18.98
N PRO A 233 -26.44 -1.76 18.37
CA PRO A 233 -26.92 -2.20 17.06
C PRO A 233 -25.87 -2.15 15.96
N LEU A 234 -24.91 -1.22 16.00
CA LEU A 234 -23.84 -1.11 14.99
C LEU A 234 -22.87 -2.30 15.01
N PHE A 235 -22.91 -3.15 16.05
CA PHE A 235 -22.17 -4.41 16.08
C PHE A 235 -23.14 -5.57 16.00
N TYR A 236 -24.03 -5.68 16.99
CA TYR A 236 -24.85 -6.84 17.24
C TYR A 236 -25.70 -7.25 16.03
N ALA A 237 -26.33 -6.30 15.34
CA ALA A 237 -27.25 -6.59 14.25
C ALA A 237 -26.57 -7.23 13.02
N SER A 238 -25.24 -7.10 12.90
CA SER A 238 -24.46 -7.68 11.81
C SER A 238 -23.79 -9.00 12.18
N LEU A 239 -23.90 -9.47 13.43
CA LEU A 239 -23.25 -10.70 13.88
C LEU A 239 -24.15 -11.93 13.79
N SER A 240 -23.56 -13.07 13.44
CA SER A 240 -24.21 -14.38 13.44
C SER A 240 -23.18 -15.50 13.56
N LYS A 241 -23.63 -16.76 13.61
CA LYS A 241 -22.74 -17.94 13.53
C LYS A 241 -21.89 -18.03 12.25
N HIS A 242 -22.29 -17.34 11.17
CA HIS A 242 -21.57 -17.27 9.89
C HIS A 242 -20.89 -15.91 9.64
N ARG A 243 -21.07 -14.95 10.56
CA ARG A 243 -20.54 -13.60 10.46
C ARG A 243 -20.02 -13.15 11.81
N LEU A 244 -18.72 -13.32 12.00
CA LEU A 244 -18.05 -13.17 13.29
C LEU A 244 -17.39 -11.80 13.38
N LEU A 245 -17.40 -11.17 14.56
CA LEU A 245 -16.51 -10.03 14.82
C LEU A 245 -15.07 -10.52 14.66
N HIS A 246 -14.26 -9.82 13.86
CA HIS A 246 -12.88 -10.25 13.64
C HIS A 246 -12.14 -10.37 14.98
N TYR A 247 -11.44 -11.48 15.20
CA TYR A 247 -10.86 -11.83 16.49
C TYR A 247 -9.73 -10.89 16.96
N ALA A 248 -9.17 -10.10 16.04
CA ALA A 248 -8.17 -9.07 16.32
C ALA A 248 -8.78 -7.67 16.47
N THR A 249 -10.11 -7.54 16.57
CA THR A 249 -10.78 -6.25 16.82
C THR A 249 -10.29 -5.66 18.12
N ASP A 250 -9.83 -4.42 18.05
CA ASP A 250 -9.39 -3.63 19.20
C ASP A 250 -9.58 -2.13 18.89
N PRO A 251 -10.45 -1.41 19.64
CA PRO A 251 -10.75 0.00 19.42
C PRO A 251 -9.55 0.94 19.42
N ILE A 252 -8.45 0.61 20.12
CA ILE A 252 -7.29 1.51 20.23
C ILE A 252 -6.28 1.35 19.08
N LEU A 253 -6.41 0.29 18.26
CA LEU A 253 -5.49 -0.01 17.14
C LEU A 253 -5.43 1.09 16.07
N GLY A 254 -6.55 1.78 15.87
CA GLY A 254 -6.66 2.80 14.83
C GLY A 254 -5.96 4.12 15.16
N PHE A 255 -5.40 4.27 16.36
CA PHE A 255 -4.92 5.54 16.90
C PHE A 255 -3.41 5.55 17.16
N HIS A 256 -2.86 6.75 17.34
CA HIS A 256 -1.43 6.99 17.57
C HIS A 256 -1.08 7.00 19.07
N LEU A 257 -0.99 5.82 19.66
CA LEU A 257 -0.89 5.60 21.12
C LEU A 257 0.43 6.03 21.75
N ALA A 258 1.48 6.31 20.97
CA ALA A 258 2.73 6.84 21.51
C ALA A 258 2.53 8.13 22.35
N THR A 259 1.51 8.92 22.02
CA THR A 259 1.09 10.11 22.80
C THR A 259 0.69 9.80 24.26
N ALA A 260 0.32 8.56 24.57
CA ALA A 260 0.00 8.12 25.93
C ALA A 260 1.24 7.98 26.83
N PHE A 261 2.41 7.76 26.23
CA PHE A 261 3.61 7.30 26.92
C PHE A 261 4.81 8.24 26.77
N VAL A 262 4.89 8.99 25.66
CA VAL A 262 5.93 10.00 25.44
C VAL A 262 5.63 11.26 26.27
N PRO A 263 6.62 11.86 26.96
CA PRO A 263 6.41 13.12 27.68
C PRO A 263 6.09 14.25 26.69
N LEU A 264 4.93 14.88 26.87
CA LEU A 264 4.45 15.99 26.03
C LEU A 264 4.36 17.30 26.80
N THR A 265 4.75 18.40 26.15
CA THR A 265 4.65 19.76 26.73
C THR A 265 3.20 20.12 27.08
N GLU A 266 2.98 21.06 28.00
CA GLU A 266 1.62 21.39 28.49
C GLU A 266 0.65 21.84 27.40
N LYS A 267 1.12 22.61 26.41
CA LYS A 267 0.31 23.11 25.29
C LYS A 267 0.41 22.22 24.04
N SER A 268 0.96 21.01 24.17
CA SER A 268 1.10 20.09 23.04
C SER A 268 -0.27 19.71 22.46
N PRO A 269 -0.44 19.73 21.13
CA PRO A 269 -1.56 19.07 20.48
C PRO A 269 -1.67 17.60 20.90
N LEU A 270 -2.91 17.10 20.96
CA LEU A 270 -3.25 15.70 21.28
C LEU A 270 -2.69 15.17 22.61
N LYS A 271 -2.29 16.05 23.55
CA LYS A 271 -1.90 15.63 24.90
C LYS A 271 -3.09 14.92 25.58
N PRO A 272 -2.98 13.63 25.93
CA PRO A 272 -4.12 12.88 26.45
C PRO A 272 -4.62 13.42 27.79
N ASN A 273 -5.94 13.49 27.95
CA ASN A 273 -6.55 13.74 29.25
C ASN A 273 -6.75 12.40 30.00
N VAL A 274 -5.86 12.08 30.93
CA VAL A 274 -5.87 10.80 31.67
C VAL A 274 -6.91 10.78 32.79
N LYS A 275 -7.56 11.92 33.12
CA LYS A 275 -8.53 11.97 34.22
C LYS A 275 -9.75 11.08 33.93
N GLY A 276 -10.00 10.10 34.79
CA GLY A 276 -11.17 9.22 34.71
C GLY A 276 -10.99 7.99 33.81
N GLU A 277 -9.84 7.83 33.15
CA GLU A 277 -9.53 6.68 32.30
C GLU A 277 -8.62 5.68 33.01
N LYS A 278 -8.97 4.39 32.98
CA LYS A 278 -8.18 3.31 33.61
C LYS A 278 -6.84 3.09 32.90
N PHE A 279 -6.82 3.20 31.57
CA PHE A 279 -5.63 2.98 30.75
C PHE A 279 -5.29 4.24 29.94
N LYS A 280 -4.01 4.62 29.95
CA LYS A 280 -3.52 5.80 29.20
C LYS A 280 -3.74 5.68 27.68
N ALA A 281 -3.68 4.45 27.15
CA ALA A 281 -3.95 4.18 25.73
C ALA A 281 -5.37 4.59 25.31
N PHE A 282 -6.40 4.28 26.11
CA PHE A 282 -7.77 4.72 25.85
C PHE A 282 -7.91 6.24 25.94
N ALA A 283 -7.26 6.88 26.92
CA ALA A 283 -7.24 8.34 27.03
C ALA A 283 -6.66 9.02 25.78
N ALA A 284 -5.58 8.46 25.22
CA ALA A 284 -4.97 8.95 23.98
C ALA A 284 -5.90 8.75 22.77
N ALA A 285 -6.45 7.54 22.60
CA ALA A 285 -7.37 7.23 21.52
C ALA A 285 -8.62 8.11 21.52
N LYS A 286 -9.28 8.28 22.68
CA LYS A 286 -10.46 9.16 22.82
C LYS A 286 -10.13 10.62 22.56
N THR A 287 -8.99 11.10 23.06
CA THR A 287 -8.53 12.48 22.78
C THR A 287 -8.36 12.69 21.29
N GLN A 288 -7.66 11.80 20.61
CA GLN A 288 -7.47 11.85 19.15
C GLN A 288 -8.79 11.79 18.40
N PHE A 289 -9.64 10.82 18.71
CA PHE A 289 -10.95 10.67 18.08
C PHE A 289 -11.80 11.94 18.20
N ARG A 290 -11.84 12.58 19.37
CA ARG A 290 -12.59 13.83 19.58
C ARG A 290 -12.05 14.97 18.72
N GLU A 291 -10.74 15.19 18.71
CA GLU A 291 -10.13 16.26 17.89
C GLU A 291 -10.33 15.98 16.38
N TRP A 292 -10.20 14.72 15.96
CA TRP A 292 -10.33 14.32 14.56
C TRP A 292 -11.78 14.42 14.05
N THR A 293 -12.75 13.97 14.84
CA THR A 293 -14.17 14.10 14.51
C THR A 293 -14.61 15.55 14.44
N THR A 294 -14.07 16.43 15.30
CA THR A 294 -14.32 17.88 15.27
C THR A 294 -13.82 18.51 13.96
N ALA A 295 -12.59 18.17 13.54
CA ALA A 295 -12.04 18.63 12.27
C ALA A 295 -12.83 18.11 11.06
N CYS A 296 -13.19 16.82 11.08
CA CYS A 296 -14.01 16.20 10.04
C CYS A 296 -15.39 16.86 9.92
N ALA A 297 -16.10 17.06 11.04
CA ALA A 297 -17.38 17.74 11.06
C ALA A 297 -17.32 19.15 10.44
N THR A 298 -16.22 19.87 10.71
CA THR A 298 -15.98 21.21 10.13
C THR A 298 -15.85 21.14 8.61
N MET A 299 -15.09 20.18 8.08
CA MET A 299 -14.93 19.99 6.63
C MET A 299 -16.24 19.56 5.94
N LEU A 300 -16.99 18.64 6.55
CA LEU A 300 -18.26 18.15 6.03
C LEU A 300 -19.29 19.29 5.91
N ARG A 301 -19.45 20.09 6.98
CA ARG A 301 -20.39 21.23 7.00
C ARG A 301 -19.96 22.35 6.04
N ALA A 302 -18.65 22.54 5.86
CA ALA A 302 -18.10 23.45 4.85
C ALA A 302 -18.20 22.90 3.41
N LYS A 303 -18.72 21.68 3.20
CA LYS A 303 -18.79 20.99 1.90
C LYS A 303 -17.43 20.83 1.20
N ARG A 304 -16.36 20.77 1.99
CA ARG A 304 -14.99 20.54 1.53
C ARG A 304 -14.60 19.07 1.52
N LEU A 305 -15.44 18.19 2.07
CA LEU A 305 -15.24 16.75 2.08
C LEU A 305 -16.49 16.06 1.50
N VAL A 306 -16.30 15.28 0.45
CA VAL A 306 -17.31 14.39 -0.15
C VAL A 306 -16.80 12.96 -0.01
N ILE A 307 -17.67 12.02 0.37
CA ILE A 307 -17.31 10.62 0.58
C ILE A 307 -18.27 9.75 -0.25
N ARG A 308 -17.80 9.20 -1.38
CA ARG A 308 -18.56 8.22 -2.18
C ARG A 308 -18.47 6.85 -1.58
N SER A 309 -19.50 6.03 -1.72
CA SER A 309 -19.43 4.62 -1.32
C SER A 309 -19.91 3.65 -2.42
N VAL A 310 -19.23 2.51 -2.51
CA VAL A 310 -19.58 1.35 -3.34
C VAL A 310 -19.32 0.05 -2.57
N ALA A 311 -20.30 -0.85 -2.54
CA ALA A 311 -20.14 -2.19 -1.99
C ALA A 311 -19.82 -3.17 -3.13
N SER A 312 -18.57 -3.61 -3.23
CA SER A 312 -18.16 -4.58 -4.25
C SER A 312 -16.77 -5.14 -3.94
N GLU A 313 -16.41 -6.24 -4.59
CA GLU A 313 -15.02 -6.63 -4.73
C GLU A 313 -14.27 -5.53 -5.51
N PHE A 314 -13.04 -5.21 -5.08
CA PHE A 314 -12.34 -4.02 -5.57
C PHE A 314 -11.76 -4.19 -6.97
N LEU A 315 -11.31 -5.39 -7.37
CA LEU A 315 -10.81 -5.64 -8.72
C LEU A 315 -11.95 -5.44 -9.73
N ALA A 316 -13.13 -5.98 -9.44
CA ALA A 316 -14.34 -5.75 -10.24
C ALA A 316 -14.67 -4.25 -10.37
N PHE A 317 -14.57 -3.49 -9.27
CA PHE A 317 -14.79 -2.04 -9.29
C PHE A 317 -13.75 -1.29 -10.11
N CYS A 318 -12.47 -1.54 -9.84
CA CYS A 318 -11.36 -0.92 -10.56
C CYS A 318 -11.42 -1.20 -12.05
N HIS A 319 -11.69 -2.45 -12.46
CA HIS A 319 -11.85 -2.78 -13.87
C HIS A 319 -13.12 -2.17 -14.50
N THR A 320 -14.20 -2.00 -13.74
CA THR A 320 -15.38 -1.25 -14.19
C THR A 320 -15.08 0.24 -14.38
N LEU A 321 -14.28 0.85 -13.50
CA LEU A 321 -13.81 2.24 -13.67
C LEU A 321 -12.88 2.37 -14.88
N GLN A 322 -11.97 1.41 -15.10
CA GLN A 322 -11.12 1.39 -16.29
C GLN A 322 -11.95 1.27 -17.57
N HIS A 323 -12.92 0.35 -17.59
CA HIS A 323 -13.81 0.15 -18.72
C HIS A 323 -14.58 1.43 -19.01
N TYR A 324 -15.19 2.05 -18.00
CA TYR A 324 -15.86 3.34 -18.17
C TYR A 324 -14.91 4.43 -18.65
N ALA A 325 -13.69 4.50 -18.12
CA ALA A 325 -12.70 5.48 -18.57
C ALA A 325 -12.41 5.35 -20.08
N ALA A 326 -12.30 4.11 -20.57
CA ALA A 326 -12.00 3.78 -21.96
C ALA A 326 -13.21 3.84 -22.91
N THR A 327 -14.38 3.35 -22.51
CA THR A 327 -15.54 3.12 -23.40
C THR A 327 -16.73 4.03 -23.12
N LYS A 328 -16.79 4.64 -21.93
CA LYS A 328 -17.96 5.35 -21.37
C LYS A 328 -19.17 4.45 -21.09
N GLU A 329 -19.01 3.13 -21.14
CA GLU A 329 -20.04 2.18 -20.68
C GLU A 329 -19.97 2.01 -19.16
N THR A 330 -21.11 1.99 -18.49
CA THR A 330 -21.19 1.98 -17.03
C THR A 330 -20.92 0.62 -16.38
N SER A 331 -20.84 -0.46 -17.16
CA SER A 331 -20.57 -1.81 -16.65
C SER A 331 -19.54 -2.52 -17.51
N ALA A 332 -18.57 -3.16 -16.87
CA ALA A 332 -17.61 -4.06 -17.50
C ALA A 332 -18.09 -5.52 -17.55
N GLY A 333 -19.33 -5.83 -17.12
CA GLY A 333 -19.88 -7.19 -17.11
C GLY A 333 -19.45 -8.05 -15.92
N TRP A 334 -18.72 -7.52 -14.94
CA TRP A 334 -18.35 -8.26 -13.72
C TRP A 334 -19.50 -8.34 -12.72
N TYR A 335 -19.63 -9.46 -12.01
CA TYR A 335 -20.44 -9.50 -10.79
C TYR A 335 -19.85 -8.59 -9.71
N ARG A 336 -20.71 -8.08 -8.81
CA ARG A 336 -20.26 -7.21 -7.72
C ARG A 336 -19.29 -7.90 -6.77
N ARG A 337 -19.54 -9.16 -6.43
CA ARG A 337 -18.74 -9.99 -5.51
C ARG A 337 -19.20 -11.46 -5.58
N GLN A 338 -18.46 -12.36 -4.94
CA GLN A 338 -18.91 -13.74 -4.73
C GLN A 338 -20.19 -13.76 -3.88
N PHE A 339 -21.08 -14.71 -4.13
CA PHE A 339 -22.40 -14.83 -3.49
C PHE A 339 -23.41 -13.72 -3.81
N ASP A 340 -23.14 -12.89 -4.83
CA ASP A 340 -24.09 -11.88 -5.34
C ASP A 340 -24.45 -12.19 -6.80
N ALA A 341 -25.74 -12.15 -7.12
CA ALA A 341 -26.25 -12.38 -8.49
C ALA A 341 -26.15 -11.13 -9.38
N ARG A 342 -25.93 -9.95 -8.79
CA ARG A 342 -25.99 -8.67 -9.52
C ARG A 342 -24.66 -8.37 -10.22
N VAL A 343 -24.77 -7.94 -11.47
CA VAL A 343 -23.67 -7.36 -12.25
C VAL A 343 -23.41 -5.93 -11.74
N LEU A 344 -22.15 -5.56 -11.58
CA LEU A 344 -21.74 -4.22 -11.18
C LEU A 344 -21.96 -3.25 -12.35
N ALA A 345 -22.76 -2.22 -12.12
CA ALA A 345 -23.02 -1.14 -13.06
C ALA A 345 -23.05 0.20 -12.32
N LEU A 346 -22.24 1.15 -12.79
CA LEU A 346 -22.19 2.50 -12.26
C LEU A 346 -23.49 3.26 -12.60
N ASP A 347 -23.90 4.15 -11.70
CA ASP A 347 -25.08 5.01 -11.91
C ASP A 347 -24.89 5.92 -13.14
N PRO A 348 -25.74 5.83 -14.18
CA PRO A 348 -25.61 6.62 -15.40
C PRO A 348 -25.76 8.14 -15.18
N ASP A 349 -26.49 8.57 -14.14
CA ASP A 349 -26.61 10.02 -13.84
C ASP A 349 -25.29 10.57 -13.27
N THR A 350 -24.66 9.79 -12.39
CA THR A 350 -23.41 10.16 -11.71
C THR A 350 -22.21 9.99 -12.62
N TYR A 351 -22.17 8.88 -13.38
CA TYR A 351 -21.11 8.49 -14.31
C TYR A 351 -21.58 8.58 -15.77
N GLY A 352 -22.28 9.66 -16.12
CA GLY A 352 -22.73 9.94 -17.50
C GLY A 352 -21.86 10.96 -18.25
N LEU A 353 -22.34 11.42 -19.42
CA LEU A 353 -21.65 12.41 -20.26
C LEU A 353 -21.40 13.78 -19.58
N LYS A 354 -22.17 14.11 -18.54
CA LYS A 354 -22.01 15.33 -17.71
C LYS A 354 -21.51 14.99 -16.29
N SER A 355 -20.81 13.85 -16.14
CA SER A 355 -20.37 13.33 -14.84
C SER A 355 -19.54 14.33 -14.04
N ASN A 356 -19.81 14.38 -12.74
CA ASN A 356 -18.99 15.07 -11.73
C ASN A 356 -18.24 14.07 -10.83
N ALA A 357 -18.31 12.77 -11.10
CA ALA A 357 -17.68 11.74 -10.28
C ALA A 357 -16.29 11.37 -10.79
N PRO A 358 -15.31 11.18 -9.89
CA PRO A 358 -13.95 10.85 -10.28
C PRO A 358 -13.85 9.43 -10.84
N VAL A 359 -13.07 9.29 -11.91
CA VAL A 359 -12.64 8.02 -12.51
C VAL A 359 -11.12 7.92 -12.64
N ALA A 360 -10.44 9.00 -12.25
CA ALA A 360 -9.00 9.06 -12.05
C ALA A 360 -8.74 9.74 -10.69
N PHE A 361 -7.70 9.32 -9.99
CA PHE A 361 -7.45 9.64 -8.59
C PHE A 361 -6.01 10.12 -8.38
N ASP A 362 -5.84 11.12 -7.53
CA ASP A 362 -4.54 11.64 -7.11
C ASP A 362 -3.87 10.75 -6.05
N ALA A 363 -4.66 9.98 -5.31
CA ALA A 363 -4.16 8.96 -4.39
C ALA A 363 -5.06 7.73 -4.41
N ILE A 364 -4.46 6.54 -4.45
CA ILE A 364 -5.16 5.27 -4.29
C ILE A 364 -4.54 4.52 -3.11
N ASP A 365 -5.30 4.33 -2.05
CA ASP A 365 -4.90 3.51 -0.90
C ASP A 365 -5.59 2.16 -0.95
N THR A 366 -4.84 1.07 -0.77
CA THR A 366 -5.39 -0.29 -0.87
C THR A 366 -5.36 -1.05 0.45
N SER A 367 -5.13 -0.37 1.59
CA SER A 367 -4.97 -1.03 2.88
C SER A 367 -3.98 -2.23 2.77
N ASN A 368 -4.26 -3.32 3.47
CA ASN A 368 -3.52 -4.58 3.40
C ASN A 368 -4.06 -5.57 2.34
N LEU A 369 -4.77 -5.10 1.29
CA LEU A 369 -5.33 -5.98 0.26
C LEU A 369 -4.25 -6.75 -0.52
N ALA A 370 -2.99 -6.30 -0.52
CA ALA A 370 -1.92 -7.01 -1.21
C ALA A 370 -1.65 -8.41 -0.61
N ASP A 371 -1.92 -8.61 0.69
CA ASP A 371 -1.81 -9.91 1.36
C ASP A 371 -2.88 -10.92 0.88
N HIS A 372 -4.01 -10.43 0.34
CA HIS A 372 -5.15 -11.26 -0.05
C HIS A 372 -5.27 -11.41 -1.57
N PHE A 373 -4.85 -10.39 -2.33
CA PHE A 373 -5.08 -10.30 -3.76
C PHE A 373 -3.79 -10.22 -4.58
N GLY A 374 -2.64 -10.06 -3.93
CA GLY A 374 -1.34 -9.90 -4.58
C GLY A 374 -1.11 -8.53 -5.20
N THR A 375 0.12 -8.03 -5.08
CA THR A 375 0.54 -6.71 -5.56
C THR A 375 0.31 -6.52 -7.07
N ILE A 376 0.56 -7.54 -7.89
CA ILE A 376 0.40 -7.43 -9.35
C ILE A 376 -1.05 -7.17 -9.75
N ASN A 377 -2.02 -7.89 -9.16
CA ASN A 377 -3.44 -7.69 -9.49
C ASN A 377 -3.89 -6.28 -9.10
N ILE A 378 -3.40 -5.74 -7.98
CA ILE A 378 -3.65 -4.36 -7.57
C ILE A 378 -3.05 -3.37 -8.58
N LEU A 379 -1.80 -3.56 -9.00
CA LEU A 379 -1.15 -2.67 -9.97
C LEU A 379 -1.88 -2.68 -11.32
N VAL A 380 -2.26 -3.84 -11.84
CA VAL A 380 -2.98 -3.98 -13.12
C VAL A 380 -4.37 -3.32 -13.07
N SER A 381 -5.06 -3.42 -11.94
CA SER A 381 -6.43 -2.92 -11.77
C SER A 381 -6.49 -1.42 -11.40
N ALA A 382 -5.56 -0.90 -10.60
CA ALA A 382 -5.69 0.45 -10.03
C ALA A 382 -4.65 1.46 -10.55
N LEU A 383 -3.47 1.04 -11.03
CA LEU A 383 -2.46 1.97 -11.54
C LEU A 383 -2.94 2.83 -12.73
N PRO A 384 -3.75 2.31 -13.69
CA PRO A 384 -4.33 3.12 -14.76
C PRO A 384 -5.30 4.20 -14.30
N LEU A 385 -5.81 4.10 -13.06
CA LEU A 385 -6.75 5.06 -12.50
C LEU A 385 -6.05 6.25 -11.83
N LEU A 386 -4.73 6.38 -11.93
CA LEU A 386 -4.02 7.56 -11.41
C LEU A 386 -4.19 8.78 -12.33
N THR A 387 -4.37 9.96 -11.74
CA THR A 387 -4.32 11.23 -12.48
C THR A 387 -2.92 11.47 -13.06
N ALA A 388 -2.86 12.25 -14.13
CA ALA A 388 -1.60 12.58 -14.81
C ALA A 388 -0.82 13.70 -14.08
N GLN A 389 -0.49 13.50 -12.80
CA GLN A 389 0.23 14.46 -11.97
C GLN A 389 1.48 13.84 -11.31
N PRO A 390 2.53 14.63 -11.00
CA PRO A 390 3.75 14.10 -10.38
C PRO A 390 3.54 13.50 -9.00
N TRP A 391 2.58 14.01 -8.21
CA TRP A 391 2.27 13.49 -6.88
C TRP A 391 1.47 12.19 -6.91
N SER A 392 0.76 11.91 -8.01
CA SER A 392 -0.20 10.82 -8.05
C SER A 392 0.44 9.48 -7.72
N ALA A 393 -0.16 8.75 -6.79
CA ALA A 393 0.44 7.54 -6.24
C ALA A 393 -0.60 6.50 -5.83
N LEU A 394 -0.25 5.24 -6.03
CA LEU A 394 -0.94 4.07 -5.50
C LEU A 394 -0.10 3.51 -4.35
N PHE A 395 -0.76 3.11 -3.26
CA PHE A 395 -0.08 2.55 -2.11
C PHE A 395 -0.55 1.13 -1.84
N THR A 396 0.40 0.21 -1.71
CA THR A 396 0.15 -1.18 -1.28
C THR A 396 0.76 -1.40 0.08
N GLU A 397 0.03 -2.05 0.99
CA GLU A 397 0.57 -2.54 2.25
C GLU A 397 0.50 -4.07 2.34
N THR A 398 1.51 -4.67 2.94
CA THR A 398 1.54 -6.08 3.34
C THR A 398 1.81 -6.18 4.83
N LEU A 399 1.15 -7.11 5.53
CA LEU A 399 1.38 -7.43 6.94
C LEU A 399 2.07 -8.78 7.09
N LEU A 400 2.01 -9.65 6.08
CA LEU A 400 2.57 -10.99 6.12
C LEU A 400 4.00 -10.99 5.57
N LYS A 401 4.94 -11.58 6.31
CA LYS A 401 6.30 -11.80 5.81
C LYS A 401 6.36 -13.13 5.07
N THR A 402 6.70 -13.10 3.78
CA THR A 402 6.81 -14.29 2.92
C THR A 402 8.25 -14.66 2.58
N GLU A 403 9.23 -14.03 3.22
CA GLU A 403 10.61 -13.96 2.72
C GLU A 403 11.68 -14.38 3.74
N ASP A 404 12.71 -15.05 3.24
CA ASP A 404 13.90 -15.45 3.99
C ASP A 404 15.00 -14.36 4.02
N THR A 405 15.11 -13.52 2.96
CA THR A 405 16.11 -12.45 2.84
C THR A 405 15.56 -11.18 2.17
N THR A 406 16.13 -10.01 2.47
CA THR A 406 15.74 -8.70 1.90
C THR A 406 16.04 -8.55 0.42
N LYS A 407 17.07 -9.23 -0.10
CA LYS A 407 17.49 -9.14 -1.51
C LYS A 407 16.51 -9.81 -2.48
N GLU A 408 15.76 -10.81 -2.02
CA GLU A 408 14.73 -11.51 -2.80
C GLU A 408 13.34 -10.88 -2.63
N ALA A 409 13.22 -9.89 -1.75
CA ALA A 409 11.93 -9.37 -1.31
C ALA A 409 11.13 -8.74 -2.45
N PHE A 410 11.80 -7.85 -3.18
CA PHE A 410 11.18 -7.16 -4.30
C PHE A 410 10.83 -8.11 -5.46
N ASP A 411 11.65 -9.13 -5.69
CA ASP A 411 11.41 -10.12 -6.73
C ASP A 411 10.22 -11.03 -6.37
N LYS A 412 10.10 -11.44 -5.10
CA LYS A 412 8.96 -12.22 -4.59
C LYS A 412 7.66 -11.41 -4.58
N LEU A 413 7.72 -10.11 -4.26
CA LEU A 413 6.57 -9.22 -4.31
C LEU A 413 5.93 -9.14 -5.70
N LEU A 414 6.74 -9.28 -6.75
CA LEU A 414 6.34 -9.20 -8.16
C LEU A 414 6.51 -10.52 -8.94
N TYR A 415 6.67 -11.65 -8.24
CA TYR A 415 6.76 -12.99 -8.83
C TYR A 415 7.77 -13.10 -10.01
N GLY A 416 8.89 -12.40 -9.92
CA GLY A 416 9.90 -12.32 -10.98
C GLY A 416 10.91 -11.21 -10.74
N HIS A 417 11.87 -10.98 -11.64
CA HIS A 417 12.86 -9.91 -11.47
C HIS A 417 12.17 -8.54 -11.34
N GLY A 418 12.16 -7.97 -10.14
CA GLY A 418 11.32 -6.85 -9.75
C GLY A 418 11.48 -5.61 -10.64
N PRO A 419 12.71 -5.17 -10.98
CA PRO A 419 12.92 -4.07 -11.92
C PRO A 419 12.37 -4.36 -13.32
N THR A 420 12.47 -5.60 -13.81
CA THR A 420 11.89 -6.01 -15.11
C THR A 420 10.37 -5.91 -15.06
N VAL A 421 9.73 -6.57 -14.08
CA VAL A 421 8.27 -6.60 -13.98
C VAL A 421 7.71 -5.19 -13.78
N SER A 422 8.36 -4.36 -12.96
CA SER A 422 8.02 -2.95 -12.76
C SER A 422 8.08 -2.13 -14.06
N LEU A 423 9.16 -2.29 -14.84
CA LEU A 423 9.31 -1.65 -16.15
C LEU A 423 8.23 -2.10 -17.14
N LEU A 424 7.86 -3.38 -17.15
CA LEU A 424 6.82 -3.93 -18.03
C LEU A 424 5.41 -3.50 -17.61
N LEU A 425 5.16 -3.31 -16.31
CA LEU A 425 3.88 -2.78 -15.81
C LEU A 425 3.77 -1.26 -15.98
N GLY A 426 4.90 -0.54 -16.08
CA GLY A 426 4.94 0.92 -16.02
C GLY A 426 4.69 1.45 -14.60
N ALA A 427 4.96 0.62 -13.59
CA ALA A 427 4.84 0.94 -12.18
C ALA A 427 6.24 1.13 -11.60
N SER A 428 6.51 2.25 -10.94
CA SER A 428 7.81 2.53 -10.33
C SER A 428 7.69 2.61 -8.81
N PRO A 429 8.35 1.70 -8.05
CA PRO A 429 8.38 1.72 -6.60
C PRO A 429 9.36 2.77 -6.08
N VAL A 430 8.84 3.80 -5.42
CA VAL A 430 9.66 4.97 -5.08
C VAL A 430 10.67 4.66 -3.98
N GLU A 431 10.27 3.93 -2.94
CA GLU A 431 11.12 3.54 -1.81
C GLU A 431 12.26 2.62 -2.27
N TYR A 432 12.01 1.74 -3.24
CA TYR A 432 13.05 0.85 -3.79
C TYR A 432 14.18 1.65 -4.49
N TRP A 433 13.82 2.63 -5.32
CA TRP A 433 14.81 3.43 -6.06
C TRP A 433 15.54 4.45 -5.20
N THR A 434 14.83 5.08 -4.27
CA THR A 434 15.41 6.12 -3.39
C THR A 434 16.19 5.53 -2.23
N ASN A 435 15.85 4.30 -1.81
CA ASN A 435 16.33 3.67 -0.58
C ASN A 435 16.31 4.63 0.62
N ALA A 436 15.24 5.40 0.72
CA ALA A 436 15.06 6.41 1.76
C ALA A 436 13.59 6.55 2.13
N THR A 437 13.32 6.63 3.43
CA THR A 437 11.99 6.88 3.97
C THR A 437 12.08 7.63 5.29
N ALA A 438 11.06 8.44 5.60
CA ALA A 438 10.92 9.06 6.93
C ALA A 438 10.22 8.10 7.93
N VAL A 439 9.70 6.96 7.45
CA VAL A 439 8.97 5.98 8.25
C VAL A 439 9.95 4.99 8.89
N SER A 440 9.89 4.85 10.20
CA SER A 440 10.70 3.86 10.91
C SER A 440 10.02 2.48 10.86
N SER A 441 10.75 1.48 10.37
CA SER A 441 10.32 0.06 10.44
C SER A 441 10.89 -0.66 11.66
N VAL A 442 11.59 0.04 12.55
CA VAL A 442 12.38 -0.58 13.64
C VAL A 442 11.48 -1.32 14.63
N ASP A 443 10.48 -0.63 15.18
CA ASP A 443 9.55 -1.26 16.13
C ASP A 443 8.82 -2.43 15.48
N GLU A 444 8.37 -2.30 14.23
CA GLU A 444 7.69 -3.38 13.52
C GLU A 444 8.58 -4.62 13.34
N ILE A 445 9.84 -4.43 12.93
CA ILE A 445 10.82 -5.52 12.80
C ILE A 445 11.09 -6.18 14.17
N LEU A 446 11.28 -5.39 15.22
CA LEU A 446 11.58 -5.88 16.57
C LEU A 446 10.37 -6.55 17.24
N ILE A 447 9.15 -6.06 17.03
CA ILE A 447 7.89 -6.69 17.45
C ILE A 447 7.79 -8.06 16.79
N GLY A 448 8.04 -8.13 15.47
CA GLY A 448 8.04 -9.38 14.72
C GLY A 448 9.06 -10.38 15.26
N LEU A 449 10.27 -9.92 15.60
CA LEU A 449 11.33 -10.75 16.22
C LEU A 449 11.03 -11.20 17.66
N SER A 450 10.17 -10.48 18.38
CA SER A 450 9.84 -10.77 19.78
C SER A 450 8.59 -11.65 19.94
N SER A 451 8.05 -12.17 18.84
CA SER A 451 6.87 -13.04 18.83
C SER A 451 7.19 -14.47 19.27
N ASN A 452 6.29 -15.09 20.04
CA ASN A 452 6.41 -16.48 20.53
C ASN A 452 6.47 -17.55 19.41
N THR A 453 6.36 -17.15 18.14
CA THR A 453 6.50 -18.01 16.96
C THR A 453 7.95 -18.28 16.56
N ILE A 454 8.93 -17.58 17.15
CA ILE A 454 10.36 -17.79 16.88
C ILE A 454 10.94 -18.66 18.00
N GLN A 455 11.11 -19.95 17.74
CA GLN A 455 11.65 -20.93 18.70
C GLN A 455 13.09 -21.36 18.37
N THR A 456 13.52 -21.19 17.11
CA THR A 456 14.85 -21.56 16.61
C THR A 456 15.52 -20.42 15.85
N SER A 457 16.85 -20.47 15.69
CA SER A 457 17.60 -19.46 14.93
C SER A 457 17.18 -19.35 13.46
N LYS A 458 16.56 -20.40 12.90
CA LYS A 458 16.04 -20.44 11.52
C LYS A 458 14.65 -19.83 11.35
N ASP A 459 13.94 -19.50 12.43
CA ASP A 459 12.57 -18.98 12.33
C ASP A 459 12.58 -17.49 11.96
N THR A 460 11.66 -17.09 11.09
CA THR A 460 11.48 -15.69 10.63
C THR A 460 10.24 -15.07 11.28
N PRO A 461 10.20 -13.73 11.45
CA PRO A 461 8.99 -13.03 11.88
C PRO A 461 7.80 -13.41 10.99
N SER A 462 6.66 -13.74 11.58
CA SER A 462 5.45 -14.12 10.84
C SER A 462 4.71 -12.92 10.27
N GLN A 463 4.90 -11.73 10.84
CA GLN A 463 4.30 -10.47 10.40
C GLN A 463 5.31 -9.33 10.44
N VAL A 464 5.37 -8.56 9.36
CA VAL A 464 6.09 -7.28 9.24
C VAL A 464 5.28 -6.39 8.32
N HIS A 465 4.78 -5.27 8.86
CA HIS A 465 4.12 -4.24 8.07
C HIS A 465 5.10 -3.55 7.12
N ASN A 466 4.84 -3.67 5.81
CA ASN A 466 5.55 -2.95 4.77
C ASN A 466 4.56 -2.16 3.93
N ARG A 467 4.95 -0.94 3.54
CA ARG A 467 4.17 -0.10 2.63
C ARG A 467 5.05 0.39 1.48
N VAL A 468 4.55 0.27 0.26
CA VAL A 468 5.24 0.71 -0.96
C VAL A 468 4.41 1.75 -1.69
N THR A 469 5.05 2.82 -2.13
CA THR A 469 4.48 3.87 -2.97
C THR A 469 4.81 3.57 -4.43
N TRP A 470 3.77 3.41 -5.24
CA TRP A 470 3.87 3.16 -6.68
C TRP A 470 3.44 4.40 -7.45
N LYS A 471 4.29 4.84 -8.38
CA LYS A 471 3.96 5.89 -9.35
C LYS A 471 3.96 5.30 -10.75
N GLN A 472 3.17 5.89 -11.66
CA GLN A 472 3.38 5.58 -13.08
C GLN A 472 4.79 6.01 -13.48
N ALA A 473 5.53 5.12 -14.14
CA ALA A 473 6.93 5.32 -14.49
C ALA A 473 7.16 6.66 -15.22
N LYS A 474 6.21 7.07 -16.08
CA LYS A 474 6.26 8.34 -16.80
C LYS A 474 6.17 9.59 -15.95
N HIS A 475 5.47 9.53 -14.82
CA HIS A 475 5.33 10.67 -13.91
C HIS A 475 6.50 10.77 -12.93
N LEU A 476 7.11 9.63 -12.56
CA LEU A 476 8.34 9.64 -11.77
C LEU A 476 9.57 10.07 -12.59
N SER A 477 9.69 9.59 -13.83
CA SER A 477 10.85 9.89 -14.69
C SER A 477 10.73 11.21 -15.46
N GLY A 478 9.49 11.62 -15.77
CA GLY A 478 9.23 12.70 -16.73
C GLY A 478 9.47 12.28 -18.19
N VAL A 479 9.60 10.98 -18.48
CA VAL A 479 9.77 10.50 -19.87
C VAL A 479 8.55 10.86 -20.72
N SER A 480 8.84 11.19 -21.97
CA SER A 480 7.88 11.37 -23.04
C SER A 480 8.47 10.72 -24.28
N SER A 481 7.77 9.73 -24.85
CA SER A 481 8.25 8.98 -26.02
C SER A 481 7.28 9.07 -27.20
N LYS A 482 7.78 8.75 -28.40
CA LYS A 482 6.98 8.66 -29.63
C LYS A 482 6.10 7.40 -29.69
N SER A 483 6.53 6.33 -29.03
CA SER A 483 5.81 5.05 -28.96
C SER A 483 5.94 4.44 -27.56
N PRO A 484 5.03 3.54 -27.16
CA PRO A 484 5.21 2.76 -25.94
C PRO A 484 6.53 1.98 -25.95
N LEU A 485 6.93 1.50 -24.76
CA LEU A 485 8.12 0.67 -24.58
C LEU A 485 8.08 -0.55 -25.54
N LYS A 486 9.13 -0.71 -26.34
CA LYS A 486 9.28 -1.84 -27.24
C LYS A 486 9.93 -3.03 -26.52
N ILE A 487 9.47 -4.22 -26.84
CA ILE A 487 10.10 -5.47 -26.41
C ILE A 487 9.94 -6.53 -27.50
N ASP A 488 10.95 -7.39 -27.62
CA ASP A 488 10.91 -8.52 -28.54
C ASP A 488 9.84 -9.56 -28.13
N PRO A 489 9.07 -10.14 -29.08
CA PRO A 489 8.02 -11.10 -28.77
C PRO A 489 8.48 -12.35 -28.01
N GLU A 490 9.66 -12.89 -28.34
CA GLU A 490 10.22 -14.09 -27.71
C GLU A 490 10.72 -13.78 -26.31
N ALA A 491 11.41 -12.64 -26.15
CA ALA A 491 11.83 -12.14 -24.85
C ALA A 491 10.65 -11.95 -23.89
N LEU A 492 9.56 -11.33 -24.36
CA LEU A 492 8.37 -11.15 -23.55
C LEU A 492 7.74 -12.49 -23.14
N ALA A 493 7.68 -13.46 -24.06
CA ALA A 493 7.16 -14.79 -23.76
C ALA A 493 8.01 -15.51 -22.69
N ASN A 494 9.34 -15.41 -22.76
CA ASN A 494 10.25 -16.00 -21.78
C ASN A 494 10.16 -15.37 -20.39
N ILE A 495 10.14 -14.03 -20.31
CA ILE A 495 9.97 -13.31 -19.04
C ILE A 495 8.61 -13.65 -18.42
N PHE A 496 7.54 -13.65 -19.22
CA PHE A 496 6.20 -13.96 -18.74
C PHE A 496 6.06 -15.43 -18.31
N PHE A 497 6.74 -16.36 -18.99
CA PHE A 497 6.78 -17.76 -18.59
C PHE A 497 7.52 -17.97 -17.26
N ALA A 498 8.63 -17.26 -17.01
CA ALA A 498 9.29 -17.29 -15.70
C ALA A 498 8.36 -16.81 -14.58
N LEU A 499 7.62 -15.71 -14.83
CA LEU A 499 6.62 -15.20 -13.91
C LEU A 499 5.44 -16.18 -13.70
N TYR A 500 5.00 -16.89 -14.74
CA TYR A 500 3.99 -17.95 -14.63
C TYR A 500 4.43 -19.06 -13.67
N LEU A 501 5.69 -19.51 -13.74
CA LEU A 501 6.21 -20.56 -12.86
C LEU A 501 6.21 -20.13 -11.38
N GLU A 502 6.52 -18.87 -11.09
CA GLU A 502 6.48 -18.34 -9.72
C GLU A 502 5.05 -18.14 -9.21
N MET A 503 4.15 -17.59 -10.04
CA MET A 503 2.73 -17.40 -9.67
C MET A 503 2.03 -18.72 -9.30
N PHE A 504 2.34 -19.79 -10.04
CA PHE A 504 1.71 -21.11 -9.86
C PHE A 504 2.62 -22.12 -9.17
N ALA A 505 3.66 -21.64 -8.48
CA ALA A 505 4.60 -22.45 -7.72
C ALA A 505 3.94 -23.44 -6.72
N HIS A 506 2.76 -23.10 -6.22
CA HIS A 506 1.99 -23.93 -5.28
C HIS A 506 1.41 -25.21 -5.93
N GLU A 507 1.37 -25.29 -7.27
CA GLU A 507 0.96 -26.47 -8.03
C GLU A 507 2.10 -27.48 -8.24
N ASN A 508 3.31 -27.16 -7.77
CA ASN A 508 4.48 -28.03 -7.90
C ASN A 508 4.49 -29.09 -6.77
N PRO A 509 4.36 -30.39 -7.08
CA PRO A 509 4.27 -31.44 -6.07
C PRO A 509 5.60 -31.67 -5.33
N MET A 510 6.74 -31.34 -5.95
CA MET A 510 8.06 -31.49 -5.29
C MET A 510 8.23 -30.49 -4.15
N LYS A 511 7.61 -29.31 -4.23
CA LYS A 511 7.58 -28.35 -3.12
C LYS A 511 6.76 -28.87 -1.92
N LEU A 512 5.89 -29.87 -2.09
CA LEU A 512 5.14 -30.51 -1.00
C LEU A 512 6.02 -31.46 -0.17
N LEU A 513 7.01 -32.09 -0.81
CA LEU A 513 7.90 -33.07 -0.17
C LEU A 513 8.99 -32.43 0.70
N THR A 514 9.26 -31.13 0.52
CA THR A 514 10.27 -30.38 1.28
C THR A 514 9.71 -29.71 2.54
N ILE A 515 8.40 -29.81 2.79
CA ILE A 515 7.73 -29.13 3.90
C ILE A 515 7.84 -29.98 5.17
N SER A 516 8.50 -29.47 6.20
CA SER A 516 8.54 -30.10 7.52
C SER A 516 7.16 -30.09 8.21
N LYS A 517 6.89 -30.99 9.16
CA LYS A 517 5.61 -31.00 9.93
C LYS A 517 5.28 -29.66 10.60
N ALA A 518 6.29 -28.94 11.11
CA ALA A 518 6.11 -27.61 11.69
C ALA A 518 5.72 -26.59 10.61
N SER A 519 6.37 -26.67 9.43
CA SER A 519 6.08 -25.85 8.27
C SER A 519 4.68 -26.11 7.68
N VAL A 520 4.12 -27.33 7.79
CA VAL A 520 2.73 -27.61 7.38
C VAL A 520 1.72 -26.83 8.22
N THR A 521 1.93 -26.75 9.54
CA THR A 521 1.02 -26.00 10.44
C THR A 521 1.10 -24.50 10.15
N GLN A 522 2.28 -24.00 9.82
CA GLN A 522 2.49 -22.60 9.41
C GLN A 522 1.96 -22.33 7.99
N LEU A 523 2.08 -23.28 7.06
CA LEU A 523 1.51 -23.20 5.70
C LEU A 523 -0.03 -23.13 5.79
N ILE A 524 -0.66 -23.99 6.57
CA ILE A 524 -2.12 -23.98 6.82
C ILE A 524 -2.58 -22.65 7.44
N ARG A 525 -1.72 -21.94 8.18
CA ARG A 525 -1.98 -20.63 8.79
C ARG A 525 -1.66 -19.43 7.88
N ASN A 526 -0.62 -19.53 7.04
CA ASN A 526 -0.03 -18.40 6.31
C ASN A 526 -0.37 -18.39 4.80
N THR A 527 -0.61 -19.54 4.16
CA THR A 527 -1.10 -19.57 2.78
C THR A 527 -2.62 -19.66 2.86
N ALA A 528 -3.29 -18.51 2.92
CA ALA A 528 -4.74 -18.52 2.84
C ALA A 528 -5.12 -19.11 1.47
N TYR A 529 -4.80 -18.50 0.32
CA TYR A 529 -5.07 -19.06 -1.01
C TYR A 529 -4.08 -18.51 -2.05
N SER A 530 -4.01 -19.12 -3.26
CA SER A 530 -3.31 -18.51 -4.40
C SER A 530 -3.89 -17.12 -4.69
N HIS A 531 -3.06 -16.16 -5.09
CA HIS A 531 -3.53 -14.86 -5.58
C HIS A 531 -3.98 -14.91 -7.05
N PHE A 532 -3.71 -16.02 -7.75
CA PHE A 532 -3.86 -16.12 -9.20
C PHE A 532 -4.62 -17.36 -9.63
N HIS A 533 -5.38 -17.19 -10.71
CA HIS A 533 -5.86 -18.25 -11.61
C HIS A 533 -5.56 -17.82 -13.06
N ARG A 534 -5.94 -18.64 -14.05
CA ARG A 534 -5.58 -18.37 -15.47
C ARG A 534 -6.29 -17.14 -16.02
N GLY A 535 -7.49 -16.81 -15.54
CA GLY A 535 -8.20 -15.57 -15.88
C GLY A 535 -7.43 -14.31 -15.48
N THR A 536 -6.95 -14.20 -14.23
CA THR A 536 -6.12 -13.06 -13.79
C THR A 536 -4.78 -12.97 -14.52
N LEU A 537 -4.17 -14.11 -14.81
CA LEU A 537 -2.94 -14.17 -15.61
C LEU A 537 -3.17 -13.57 -17.00
N VAL A 538 -4.28 -13.92 -17.65
CA VAL A 538 -4.65 -13.37 -18.94
C VAL A 538 -4.99 -11.88 -18.85
N SER A 539 -5.59 -11.41 -17.74
CA SER A 539 -5.83 -9.97 -17.53
C SER A 539 -4.53 -9.16 -17.44
N LEU A 540 -3.49 -9.73 -16.84
CA LEU A 540 -2.13 -9.19 -16.89
C LEU A 540 -1.56 -9.23 -18.32
N LEU A 541 -1.75 -10.32 -19.06
CA LEU A 541 -1.28 -10.40 -20.46
C LEU A 541 -1.99 -9.38 -21.36
N ARG A 542 -3.30 -9.16 -21.16
CA ARG A 542 -4.08 -8.09 -21.82
C ARG A 542 -3.54 -6.72 -21.48
N TYR A 543 -3.23 -6.48 -20.20
CA TYR A 543 -2.60 -5.24 -19.75
C TYR A 543 -1.29 -4.98 -20.50
N LEU A 544 -0.41 -5.98 -20.58
CA LEU A 544 0.85 -5.88 -21.30
C LEU A 544 0.64 -5.66 -22.81
N LYS A 545 -0.33 -6.34 -23.44
CA LYS A 545 -0.70 -6.15 -24.85
C LYS A 545 -1.08 -4.70 -25.17
N LEU A 546 -1.85 -4.06 -24.28
CA LEU A 546 -2.33 -2.69 -24.47
C LEU A 546 -1.28 -1.64 -24.09
N ARG A 547 -0.38 -1.95 -23.16
CA ARG A 547 0.67 -1.02 -22.71
C ARG A 547 1.91 -1.05 -23.60
N LEU A 548 2.37 -2.22 -24.03
CA LEU A 548 3.66 -2.40 -24.70
C LEU A 548 3.55 -2.29 -26.23
N SER A 549 4.66 -1.96 -26.87
CA SER A 549 4.81 -2.01 -28.33
C SER A 549 5.53 -3.30 -28.73
N VAL A 550 4.77 -4.37 -28.98
CA VAL A 550 5.29 -5.66 -29.48
C VAL A 550 4.98 -5.78 -30.96
N THR A 551 5.95 -6.21 -31.78
CA THR A 551 5.80 -6.29 -33.25
C THR A 551 4.70 -7.25 -33.68
N ASP A 552 4.64 -8.42 -33.05
CA ASP A 552 3.58 -9.42 -33.22
C ASP A 552 3.29 -10.06 -31.85
N PHE A 553 2.19 -9.65 -31.23
CA PHE A 553 1.80 -10.17 -29.92
C PHE A 553 1.26 -11.60 -29.99
N ASP A 554 0.74 -12.04 -31.14
CA ASP A 554 0.26 -13.41 -31.34
C ASP A 554 1.44 -14.39 -31.33
N VAL A 555 2.62 -13.98 -31.82
CA VAL A 555 3.87 -14.74 -31.63
C VAL A 555 4.19 -14.92 -30.14
N THR A 556 4.12 -13.87 -29.33
CA THR A 556 4.31 -13.97 -27.87
C THR A 556 3.33 -14.98 -27.25
N CYS A 557 2.04 -14.90 -27.61
CA CYS A 557 1.02 -15.82 -27.10
C CYS A 557 1.31 -17.28 -27.49
N ARG A 558 1.66 -17.54 -28.76
CA ARG A 558 1.98 -18.90 -29.23
C ARG A 558 3.19 -19.48 -28.51
N LEU A 559 4.29 -18.72 -28.41
CA LEU A 559 5.50 -19.16 -27.71
C LEU A 559 5.25 -19.42 -26.21
N LEU A 560 4.45 -18.57 -25.57
CA LEU A 560 4.06 -18.77 -24.16
C LEU A 560 3.22 -20.04 -23.99
N ILE A 561 2.22 -20.24 -24.85
CA ILE A 561 1.39 -21.45 -24.84
C ILE A 561 2.24 -22.70 -25.06
N GLU A 562 3.17 -22.69 -26.03
CA GLU A 562 4.09 -23.79 -26.29
C GLU A 562 4.93 -24.15 -25.06
N LYS A 563 5.47 -23.13 -24.36
CA LYS A 563 6.25 -23.32 -23.12
C LYS A 563 5.39 -23.88 -21.99
N ILE A 564 4.20 -23.33 -21.77
CA ILE A 564 3.25 -23.85 -20.78
C ILE A 564 2.89 -25.30 -21.11
N CYS A 565 2.60 -25.62 -22.37
CA CYS A 565 2.33 -26.99 -22.81
C CYS A 565 3.52 -27.95 -22.67
N ALA A 566 4.75 -27.44 -22.68
CA ALA A 566 5.97 -28.24 -22.47
C ALA A 566 6.33 -28.39 -20.99
N GLU A 567 5.78 -27.56 -20.10
CA GLU A 567 6.04 -27.59 -18.67
C GLU A 567 5.52 -28.88 -18.01
N ARG A 568 6.32 -29.48 -17.12
CA ARG A 568 6.01 -30.77 -16.47
C ARG A 568 6.11 -30.74 -14.94
N SER A 569 6.61 -29.65 -14.37
CA SER A 569 6.79 -29.48 -12.92
C SER A 569 5.50 -29.09 -12.19
N LEU A 570 4.50 -28.51 -12.88
CA LEU A 570 3.21 -28.13 -12.30
C LEU A 570 2.15 -29.21 -12.59
N MET A 571 1.40 -29.63 -11.56
CA MET A 571 0.48 -30.78 -11.64
C MET A 571 -0.68 -30.61 -12.63
N PHE A 572 -1.25 -29.42 -12.75
CA PHE A 572 -2.55 -29.22 -13.41
C PHE A 572 -2.48 -28.53 -14.78
N THR A 573 -1.26 -28.34 -15.32
CA THR A 573 -1.05 -27.60 -16.57
C THR A 573 -1.86 -28.15 -17.74
N GLY A 574 -1.93 -29.48 -17.87
CA GLY A 574 -2.72 -30.12 -18.93
C GLY A 574 -4.22 -29.92 -18.74
N ASN A 575 -4.72 -30.05 -17.52
CA ASN A 575 -6.15 -29.94 -17.20
C ASN A 575 -6.68 -28.50 -17.31
N LEU A 576 -5.83 -27.49 -17.13
CA LEU A 576 -6.17 -26.06 -17.23
C LEU A 576 -5.94 -25.47 -18.63
N ARG A 577 -5.53 -26.31 -19.59
CA ARG A 577 -5.17 -25.85 -20.94
C ARG A 577 -6.32 -25.19 -21.68
N GLN A 578 -7.53 -25.74 -21.54
CA GLN A 578 -8.74 -25.20 -22.15
C GLN A 578 -9.20 -23.90 -21.48
N ASP A 579 -9.06 -23.81 -20.15
CA ASP A 579 -9.35 -22.60 -19.38
C ASP A 579 -8.42 -21.45 -19.80
N LEU A 580 -7.11 -21.71 -19.96
CA LEU A 580 -6.20 -20.69 -20.46
C LEU A 580 -6.63 -20.12 -21.84
N SER A 581 -7.03 -20.99 -22.79
CA SER A 581 -7.49 -20.56 -24.10
C SER A 581 -8.78 -19.76 -24.05
N LEU A 582 -9.76 -20.23 -23.26
CA LEU A 582 -11.05 -19.56 -23.16
C LEU A 582 -10.88 -18.17 -22.55
N GLN A 583 -9.99 -18.04 -21.56
CA GLN A 583 -9.66 -16.77 -20.92
C GLN A 583 -8.98 -15.83 -21.91
N MET A 584 -8.00 -16.32 -22.69
CA MET A 584 -7.35 -15.51 -23.74
C MET A 584 -8.34 -15.02 -24.80
N HIS A 585 -9.33 -15.85 -25.18
CA HIS A 585 -10.35 -15.51 -26.16
C HIS A 585 -11.35 -14.47 -25.63
N THR A 586 -11.97 -14.75 -24.47
CA THR A 586 -13.01 -13.89 -23.86
C THR A 586 -12.47 -12.51 -23.48
N GLN A 587 -11.20 -12.43 -23.06
CA GLN A 587 -10.52 -11.18 -22.77
C GLN A 587 -9.83 -10.57 -24.00
N GLY A 588 -10.08 -11.05 -25.24
CA GLY A 588 -9.57 -10.43 -26.48
C GLY A 588 -8.03 -10.37 -26.61
N VAL A 589 -7.32 -11.28 -25.93
CA VAL A 589 -5.85 -11.35 -25.98
C VAL A 589 -5.39 -12.15 -27.18
N TYR A 590 -5.87 -13.38 -27.31
CA TYR A 590 -5.51 -14.31 -28.39
C TYR A 590 -6.59 -15.38 -28.52
N SER A 591 -6.92 -15.80 -29.73
CA SER A 591 -7.90 -16.86 -29.99
C SER A 591 -7.24 -18.00 -30.72
N GLU A 592 -7.19 -19.17 -30.09
CA GLU A 592 -6.61 -20.33 -30.75
C GLU A 592 -7.54 -20.92 -31.82
N PRO A 593 -7.00 -21.37 -32.96
CA PRO A 593 -7.83 -21.87 -34.07
C PRO A 593 -8.77 -23.02 -33.70
N TRP A 594 -8.40 -23.85 -32.72
CA TRP A 594 -9.18 -25.01 -32.31
C TRP A 594 -10.51 -24.64 -31.66
N LEU A 595 -10.61 -23.49 -30.97
CA LEU A 595 -11.84 -23.04 -30.29
C LEU A 595 -13.02 -22.94 -31.26
N ARG A 596 -12.76 -22.53 -32.51
CA ARG A 596 -13.77 -22.42 -33.55
C ARG A 596 -13.80 -23.63 -34.48
N ARG A 597 -12.63 -24.17 -34.86
CA ARG A 597 -12.54 -25.29 -35.82
C ARG A 597 -13.22 -26.56 -35.30
N ASP A 598 -13.15 -26.78 -33.99
CA ASP A 598 -13.61 -28.04 -33.40
C ASP A 598 -15.10 -27.99 -33.00
N ILE A 599 -15.76 -26.82 -33.16
CA ILE A 599 -17.23 -26.69 -33.09
C ILE A 599 -17.84 -27.29 -34.35
N LYS A 600 -18.56 -28.39 -34.19
CA LYS A 600 -19.21 -29.09 -35.31
C LYS A 600 -20.70 -28.76 -35.35
N PRO A 601 -21.19 -27.99 -36.35
CA PRO A 601 -22.61 -27.78 -36.54
C PRO A 601 -23.24 -29.06 -37.07
N ASN A 602 -24.10 -29.69 -36.28
CA ASN A 602 -24.91 -30.82 -36.72
C ASN A 602 -26.26 -30.74 -36.01
N ARG A 603 -27.35 -30.86 -36.77
CA ARG A 603 -28.73 -30.59 -36.34
C ARG A 603 -29.41 -31.76 -35.60
N ASN A 604 -28.71 -32.88 -35.36
CA ASN A 604 -29.27 -34.14 -34.83
C ASN A 604 -28.57 -34.66 -33.57
N LEU A 605 -27.88 -33.80 -32.80
CA LEU A 605 -26.71 -34.13 -32.01
C LEU A 605 -26.70 -33.63 -30.54
N GLY A 606 -27.74 -32.97 -30.00
CA GLY A 606 -27.91 -32.45 -28.62
C GLY A 606 -27.37 -31.02 -28.34
N VAL A 607 -27.71 -30.44 -27.16
CA VAL A 607 -27.31 -29.14 -26.51
C VAL A 607 -27.32 -27.84 -27.36
N PHE A 608 -26.85 -27.89 -28.61
CA PHE A 608 -26.75 -26.76 -29.54
C PHE A 608 -27.48 -27.01 -30.87
N ASP A 609 -28.21 -28.12 -31.01
CA ASP A 609 -28.82 -28.57 -32.27
C ASP A 609 -29.66 -27.51 -32.98
N SER A 610 -30.34 -26.70 -32.16
CA SER A 610 -31.30 -25.68 -32.58
C SER A 610 -30.70 -24.27 -32.58
N TRP A 611 -29.43 -24.09 -32.19
CA TRP A 611 -28.74 -22.81 -32.21
C TRP A 611 -28.25 -22.49 -33.63
N GLU A 612 -28.69 -21.38 -34.20
CA GLU A 612 -28.25 -20.93 -35.53
C GLU A 612 -26.74 -20.65 -35.57
N HIS A 613 -26.21 -20.07 -34.49
CA HIS A 613 -24.80 -19.77 -34.31
C HIS A 613 -24.34 -20.14 -32.90
N VAL A 614 -23.44 -21.12 -32.81
CA VAL A 614 -22.80 -21.51 -31.55
C VAL A 614 -21.54 -20.65 -31.36
N PRO A 615 -21.45 -19.84 -30.29
CA PRO A 615 -20.26 -19.06 -30.01
C PRO A 615 -19.10 -19.96 -29.55
N GLU A 616 -17.87 -19.47 -29.61
CA GLU A 616 -16.67 -20.21 -29.20
C GLU A 616 -16.67 -20.60 -27.72
N VAL A 617 -17.30 -19.77 -26.88
CA VAL A 617 -17.40 -19.94 -25.43
C VAL A 617 -18.87 -19.78 -25.01
N VAL A 618 -19.31 -20.62 -24.07
CA VAL A 618 -20.65 -20.57 -23.46
C VAL A 618 -20.54 -20.74 -21.95
N ALA A 619 -21.60 -20.38 -21.22
CA ALA A 619 -21.69 -20.55 -19.78
C ALA A 619 -22.41 -21.84 -19.42
N VAL A 620 -21.92 -22.51 -18.38
CA VAL A 620 -22.59 -23.62 -17.68
C VAL A 620 -22.98 -23.11 -16.30
N SER A 621 -24.24 -23.31 -15.92
CA SER A 621 -24.73 -23.07 -14.55
C SER A 621 -25.20 -24.39 -13.94
N LEU A 622 -24.57 -24.77 -12.83
CA LEU A 622 -24.80 -26.01 -12.11
C LEU A 622 -25.59 -25.72 -10.82
N VAL A 623 -26.74 -26.38 -10.66
CA VAL A 623 -27.52 -26.37 -9.42
C VAL A 623 -26.92 -27.41 -8.47
N VAL A 624 -26.30 -26.95 -7.39
CA VAL A 624 -25.68 -27.80 -6.37
C VAL A 624 -26.62 -27.88 -5.16
N PRO A 625 -27.15 -29.07 -4.82
CA PRO A 625 -28.03 -29.22 -3.66
C PRO A 625 -27.36 -28.74 -2.37
N ARG A 626 -28.12 -28.01 -1.54
CA ARG A 626 -27.64 -27.41 -0.27
C ARG A 626 -26.90 -28.41 0.62
N SER A 627 -27.43 -29.63 0.76
CA SER A 627 -26.83 -30.69 1.58
C SER A 627 -25.46 -31.16 1.07
N LYS A 628 -25.22 -31.10 -0.24
CA LYS A 628 -23.95 -31.50 -0.86
C LYS A 628 -22.84 -30.48 -0.66
N PHE A 629 -23.19 -29.20 -0.60
CA PHE A 629 -22.24 -28.13 -0.32
C PHE A 629 -21.99 -27.93 1.18
N ALA A 630 -23.05 -27.94 2.00
CA ALA A 630 -22.94 -27.72 3.45
C ALA A 630 -22.02 -28.74 4.15
N ARG A 631 -21.96 -29.98 3.65
CA ARG A 631 -21.07 -31.03 4.21
C ARG A 631 -19.58 -30.67 4.16
N VAL A 632 -19.17 -29.78 3.26
CA VAL A 632 -17.77 -29.31 3.16
C VAL A 632 -17.29 -28.70 4.48
N PHE A 633 -18.22 -28.15 5.27
CA PHE A 633 -17.94 -27.45 6.52
C PHE A 633 -18.36 -28.24 7.78
N SER A 634 -18.77 -29.51 7.67
CA SER A 634 -19.42 -30.22 8.79
C SER A 634 -18.51 -31.12 9.64
N GLU A 635 -17.31 -31.48 9.17
CA GLU A 635 -16.52 -32.56 9.80
C GLU A 635 -15.63 -32.15 10.98
N SER A 636 -15.12 -30.93 11.00
CA SER A 636 -14.24 -30.44 12.06
C SER A 636 -14.36 -28.93 12.25
N ASP A 637 -13.90 -28.41 13.39
CA ASP A 637 -13.81 -26.96 13.60
C ASP A 637 -12.84 -26.31 12.61
N GLN A 638 -11.77 -27.02 12.23
CA GLN A 638 -10.85 -26.59 11.18
C GLN A 638 -11.56 -26.45 9.83
N SER A 639 -12.42 -27.39 9.43
CA SER A 639 -13.17 -27.29 8.16
C SER A 639 -14.17 -26.14 8.17
N LYS A 640 -14.77 -25.79 9.32
CA LYS A 640 -15.72 -24.66 9.43
C LYS A 640 -15.06 -23.31 9.15
N ILE A 641 -13.86 -23.10 9.71
CA ILE A 641 -13.12 -21.84 9.56
C ILE A 641 -12.22 -21.82 8.31
N SER A 642 -12.09 -22.96 7.61
CA SER A 642 -11.35 -23.04 6.35
C SER A 642 -12.17 -22.41 5.22
N SER A 643 -11.47 -21.90 4.22
CA SER A 643 -12.05 -21.11 3.12
C SER A 643 -11.75 -21.77 1.76
N PRO A 644 -12.25 -22.99 1.47
CA PRO A 644 -11.80 -23.77 0.31
C PRO A 644 -11.87 -22.99 -1.01
N THR A 645 -10.80 -23.09 -1.82
CA THR A 645 -10.86 -22.67 -3.22
C THR A 645 -11.65 -23.69 -4.01
N ILE A 646 -12.71 -23.22 -4.66
CA ILE A 646 -13.63 -24.00 -5.47
C ILE A 646 -13.26 -23.86 -6.93
N ARG A 647 -13.41 -24.95 -7.68
CA ARG A 647 -13.33 -24.95 -9.14
C ARG A 647 -14.43 -25.82 -9.71
N ALA A 648 -14.75 -25.56 -10.96
CA ALA A 648 -15.63 -26.41 -11.75
C ALA A 648 -14.81 -27.30 -12.68
N SER A 649 -15.41 -28.40 -13.13
CA SER A 649 -14.78 -29.23 -14.16
C SER A 649 -15.76 -29.97 -15.05
N LEU A 650 -15.27 -30.28 -16.24
CA LEU A 650 -15.90 -31.20 -17.17
C LEU A 650 -15.08 -32.50 -17.17
N VAL A 651 -15.76 -33.64 -17.06
CA VAL A 651 -15.12 -34.96 -16.96
C VAL A 651 -15.78 -35.95 -17.90
N SER A 652 -14.97 -36.79 -18.55
CA SER A 652 -15.45 -37.89 -19.40
C SER A 652 -16.46 -38.78 -18.69
N GLY A 653 -17.42 -39.31 -19.44
CA GLY A 653 -18.40 -40.26 -18.93
C GLY A 653 -17.78 -41.55 -18.41
N LYS A 654 -18.54 -42.31 -17.62
CA LYS A 654 -18.05 -43.55 -16.99
C LYS A 654 -17.56 -44.58 -18.02
N ASP A 655 -18.21 -44.66 -19.17
CA ASP A 655 -17.94 -45.65 -20.21
C ASP A 655 -17.23 -45.05 -21.43
N ALA A 656 -16.67 -43.83 -21.30
CA ALA A 656 -15.91 -43.18 -22.35
C ALA A 656 -14.63 -43.93 -22.71
N ASP A 657 -14.38 -44.11 -24.01
CA ASP A 657 -13.18 -44.76 -24.55
C ASP A 657 -11.88 -44.04 -24.12
N HIS A 658 -11.93 -42.71 -23.99
CA HIS A 658 -10.80 -41.88 -23.58
C HIS A 658 -11.20 -41.07 -22.35
N LYS A 659 -10.45 -41.25 -21.27
CA LYS A 659 -10.66 -40.48 -20.03
C LYS A 659 -10.03 -39.10 -20.14
N TRP A 660 -10.79 -38.08 -19.76
CA TRP A 660 -10.34 -36.68 -19.75
C TRP A 660 -11.00 -35.92 -18.59
N HIS A 661 -10.32 -34.88 -18.11
CA HIS A 661 -10.74 -34.04 -16.99
C HIS A 661 -10.21 -32.62 -17.21
N ASN A 662 -11.10 -31.66 -17.46
CA ASN A 662 -10.73 -30.26 -17.69
C ASN A 662 -11.24 -29.38 -16.55
N PHE A 663 -10.37 -28.54 -15.99
CA PHE A 663 -10.69 -27.63 -14.88
C PHE A 663 -11.05 -26.24 -15.39
N HIS A 664 -11.92 -25.55 -14.65
CA HIS A 664 -12.34 -24.17 -14.84
C HIS A 664 -12.34 -23.46 -13.47
N ASP A 665 -11.35 -22.59 -13.24
CA ASP A 665 -11.11 -22.01 -11.92
C ASP A 665 -11.94 -20.74 -11.66
N GLU A 666 -12.43 -20.09 -12.72
CA GLU A 666 -13.30 -18.91 -12.59
C GLU A 666 -14.76 -19.32 -12.46
N VAL A 667 -15.26 -19.36 -11.22
CA VAL A 667 -16.63 -19.77 -10.90
C VAL A 667 -17.33 -18.66 -10.11
N GLN A 668 -18.54 -18.28 -10.54
CA GLN A 668 -19.43 -17.44 -9.75
C GLN A 668 -20.35 -18.32 -8.91
N LEU A 669 -20.36 -18.09 -7.59
CA LEU A 669 -21.21 -18.80 -6.65
C LEU A 669 -22.34 -17.89 -6.19
N VAL A 670 -23.59 -18.38 -6.16
CA VAL A 670 -24.75 -17.66 -5.63
C VAL A 670 -25.71 -18.65 -4.97
N PHE A 671 -26.19 -18.36 -3.75
CA PHE A 671 -27.30 -19.13 -3.18
C PHE A 671 -28.63 -18.61 -3.76
N GLY A 672 -29.49 -19.51 -4.24
CA GLY A 672 -30.76 -19.10 -4.83
C GLY A 672 -31.31 -20.11 -5.82
N ASN A 673 -32.39 -19.72 -6.52
CA ASN A 673 -33.05 -20.56 -7.53
C ASN A 673 -32.84 -19.97 -8.94
N ILE A 674 -32.78 -20.84 -9.95
CA ILE A 674 -32.66 -20.41 -11.34
C ILE A 674 -34.03 -20.01 -11.88
N ALA A 675 -34.10 -18.83 -12.49
CA ALA A 675 -35.20 -18.39 -13.34
C ALA A 675 -34.73 -18.36 -14.80
N THR A 676 -35.53 -18.93 -15.70
CA THR A 676 -35.22 -19.06 -17.12
C THR A 676 -36.00 -18.07 -17.98
N SER A 677 -35.42 -17.65 -19.11
CA SER A 677 -36.07 -16.81 -20.11
C SER A 677 -35.67 -17.25 -21.52
N GLY A 678 -36.63 -17.20 -22.44
CA GLY A 678 -36.45 -17.69 -23.81
C GLY A 678 -36.62 -19.21 -23.95
N ASN A 679 -36.41 -19.72 -25.16
CA ASN A 679 -36.49 -21.16 -25.44
C ASN A 679 -35.11 -21.81 -25.20
N ARG A 680 -35.05 -22.87 -24.39
CA ARG A 680 -33.82 -23.62 -24.05
C ARG A 680 -33.00 -24.06 -25.28
N GLU A 681 -33.69 -24.34 -26.36
CA GLU A 681 -33.12 -24.78 -27.62
C GLU A 681 -32.59 -23.62 -28.49
N SER A 682 -32.71 -22.37 -28.05
CA SER A 682 -32.32 -21.20 -28.83
C SER A 682 -31.17 -20.43 -28.18
N SER A 683 -30.39 -19.73 -29.01
CA SER A 683 -29.25 -18.91 -28.57
C SER A 683 -29.63 -17.69 -27.73
N ASP A 684 -30.92 -17.35 -27.66
CA ASP A 684 -31.48 -16.32 -26.77
C ASP A 684 -31.85 -16.88 -25.37
N PHE A 685 -31.71 -18.20 -25.15
CA PHE A 685 -31.89 -18.80 -23.84
C PHE A 685 -30.96 -18.15 -22.83
N SER A 686 -31.54 -17.66 -21.74
CA SER A 686 -30.84 -17.00 -20.68
C SER A 686 -31.37 -17.45 -19.33
N VAL A 687 -30.48 -17.38 -18.33
CA VAL A 687 -30.80 -17.68 -16.94
C VAL A 687 -30.50 -16.46 -16.07
N THR A 688 -31.24 -16.34 -14.99
CA THR A 688 -30.98 -15.42 -13.88
C THR A 688 -31.07 -16.20 -12.57
N VAL A 689 -30.48 -15.68 -11.51
CA VAL A 689 -30.56 -16.31 -10.19
C VAL A 689 -31.40 -15.41 -9.27
N GLU A 690 -32.52 -15.95 -8.79
CA GLU A 690 -33.27 -15.38 -7.69
C GLU A 690 -32.51 -15.68 -6.39
N ALA A 691 -31.68 -14.72 -5.97
CA ALA A 691 -30.78 -14.89 -4.85
C ALA A 691 -31.55 -15.07 -3.52
N ASP A 692 -31.09 -16.00 -2.69
CA ASP A 692 -31.59 -16.20 -1.34
C ASP A 692 -31.00 -15.11 -0.41
N PRO A 693 -31.81 -14.17 0.11
CA PRO A 693 -31.30 -13.11 0.98
C PRO A 693 -30.77 -13.65 2.32
N ALA A 694 -31.15 -14.85 2.74
CA ALA A 694 -30.61 -15.49 3.94
C ALA A 694 -29.23 -16.13 3.69
N GLY A 695 -28.84 -16.37 2.43
CA GLY A 695 -27.53 -16.90 2.05
C GLY A 695 -27.12 -18.15 2.84
N TRP A 696 -26.08 -18.03 3.66
CA TRP A 696 -25.63 -19.13 4.53
C TRP A 696 -26.62 -19.55 5.62
N LEU A 697 -27.56 -18.68 6.00
CA LEU A 697 -28.64 -19.00 6.93
C LEU A 697 -29.87 -19.59 6.25
N GLY A 698 -29.93 -19.55 4.91
CA GLY A 698 -31.01 -20.13 4.12
C GLY A 698 -30.81 -21.60 3.76
N ASP A 699 -31.78 -22.12 3.03
CA ASP A 699 -31.86 -23.53 2.60
C ASP A 699 -31.79 -23.70 1.07
N SER A 700 -31.67 -22.60 0.33
CA SER A 700 -31.62 -22.63 -1.14
C SER A 700 -30.39 -23.38 -1.66
N PRO A 701 -30.46 -23.97 -2.87
CA PRO A 701 -29.30 -24.58 -3.51
C PRO A 701 -28.23 -23.52 -3.83
N LEU A 702 -27.01 -24.01 -4.08
CA LEU A 702 -25.92 -23.18 -4.56
C LEU A 702 -25.85 -23.28 -6.08
N ILE A 703 -25.94 -22.15 -6.77
CA ILE A 703 -25.72 -22.06 -8.21
C ILE A 703 -24.25 -21.75 -8.45
N ALA A 704 -23.58 -22.62 -9.21
CA ALA A 704 -22.19 -22.44 -9.63
C ALA A 704 -22.14 -22.22 -11.15
N SER A 705 -21.74 -21.02 -11.57
CA SER A 705 -21.70 -20.62 -12.98
C SER A 705 -20.27 -20.35 -13.45
N PHE A 706 -19.90 -20.86 -14.62
CA PHE A 706 -18.56 -20.73 -15.19
C PHE A 706 -18.59 -20.83 -16.72
N TYR A 707 -17.55 -20.33 -17.38
CA TYR A 707 -17.41 -20.40 -18.83
C TYR A 707 -16.63 -21.64 -19.28
N VAL A 708 -17.03 -22.21 -20.42
CA VAL A 708 -16.37 -23.36 -21.06
C VAL A 708 -16.30 -23.16 -22.59
N PRO A 709 -15.32 -23.76 -23.28
CA PRO A 709 -15.35 -23.83 -24.74
C PRO A 709 -16.58 -24.62 -25.20
N ALA A 710 -17.32 -24.09 -26.19
CA ALA A 710 -18.50 -24.80 -26.71
C ALA A 710 -18.15 -26.19 -27.28
N ALA A 711 -16.98 -26.32 -27.91
CA ALA A 711 -16.47 -27.59 -28.42
C ALA A 711 -16.28 -28.65 -27.32
N ALA A 712 -15.95 -28.25 -26.07
CA ALA A 712 -15.75 -29.19 -24.97
C ALA A 712 -17.05 -29.91 -24.59
N LEU A 713 -18.18 -29.19 -24.66
CA LEU A 713 -19.52 -29.76 -24.42
C LEU A 713 -19.95 -30.72 -25.53
N GLN A 714 -19.34 -30.66 -26.71
CA GLN A 714 -19.66 -31.53 -27.84
C GLN A 714 -18.92 -32.87 -27.82
N MET A 715 -17.91 -33.07 -26.95
CA MET A 715 -17.13 -34.31 -26.90
C MET A 715 -17.94 -35.52 -26.45
N GLU A 716 -18.72 -35.37 -25.37
CA GLU A 716 -19.54 -36.43 -24.76
C GLU A 716 -20.86 -35.85 -24.22
N ARG A 717 -21.76 -35.51 -25.12
CA ARG A 717 -22.84 -34.53 -24.89
C ARG A 717 -23.86 -34.86 -23.81
N LYS A 718 -24.14 -36.15 -23.59
CA LYS A 718 -25.10 -36.62 -22.58
C LYS A 718 -24.41 -37.26 -21.38
N THR A 719 -23.27 -37.90 -21.62
CA THR A 719 -22.61 -38.78 -20.65
C THR A 719 -21.48 -38.12 -19.88
N ALA A 720 -20.91 -37.01 -20.39
CA ALA A 720 -19.92 -36.26 -19.63
C ALA A 720 -20.55 -35.67 -18.37
N TYR A 721 -19.70 -35.56 -17.37
CA TYR A 721 -20.06 -35.02 -16.08
C TYR A 721 -19.66 -33.56 -15.97
N VAL A 722 -20.55 -32.78 -15.34
CA VAL A 722 -20.24 -31.46 -14.79
C VAL A 722 -20.02 -31.63 -13.30
N ARG A 723 -18.92 -31.11 -12.78
CA ARG A 723 -18.55 -31.23 -11.36
C ARG A 723 -18.25 -29.88 -10.73
N LEU A 724 -18.52 -29.81 -9.43
CA LEU A 724 -17.96 -28.81 -8.53
C LEU A 724 -17.03 -29.52 -7.54
N GLU A 725 -15.81 -29.02 -7.36
CA GLU A 725 -14.79 -29.65 -6.53
C GLU A 725 -13.89 -28.63 -5.83
N VAL A 726 -13.20 -29.06 -4.77
CA VAL A 726 -12.20 -28.23 -4.08
C VAL A 726 -10.87 -28.37 -4.82
N LEU A 727 -10.19 -27.24 -5.04
CA LEU A 727 -8.86 -27.20 -5.62
C LEU A 727 -7.89 -28.04 -4.77
N SER A 728 -7.21 -28.98 -5.42
CA SER A 728 -6.29 -29.90 -4.78
C SER A 728 -4.99 -29.20 -4.42
N SER A 729 -4.71 -29.11 -3.12
CA SER A 729 -3.50 -28.56 -2.53
C SER A 729 -3.15 -29.37 -1.27
N ALA A 730 -1.94 -29.21 -0.73
CA ALA A 730 -1.56 -29.87 0.53
C ALA A 730 -2.59 -29.61 1.65
N GLN A 731 -3.00 -28.35 1.77
CA GLN A 731 -3.98 -27.91 2.76
C GLN A 731 -5.36 -28.51 2.47
N SER A 732 -5.84 -28.42 1.23
CA SER A 732 -7.16 -28.93 0.87
C SER A 732 -7.26 -30.44 1.06
N ILE A 733 -6.20 -31.19 0.73
CA ILE A 733 -6.14 -32.64 0.96
C ILE A 733 -6.16 -32.93 2.46
N ALA A 734 -5.35 -32.23 3.26
CA ALA A 734 -5.31 -32.43 4.71
C ALA A 734 -6.64 -32.12 5.40
N VAL A 735 -7.40 -31.13 4.92
CA VAL A 735 -8.65 -30.68 5.54
C VAL A 735 -9.89 -31.41 4.99
N PHE A 736 -9.99 -31.64 3.68
CA PHE A 736 -11.24 -32.04 3.03
C PHE A 736 -11.26 -33.47 2.45
N SER A 737 -10.11 -34.17 2.36
CA SER A 737 -10.07 -35.52 1.74
C SER A 737 -10.93 -36.56 2.47
N LYS A 738 -11.07 -36.43 3.79
CA LYS A 738 -11.91 -37.32 4.60
C LYS A 738 -13.41 -37.19 4.24
N THR A 739 -13.85 -35.98 3.92
CA THR A 739 -15.26 -35.66 3.64
C THR A 739 -15.61 -35.79 2.15
N LEU A 740 -14.68 -35.40 1.28
CA LEU A 740 -14.91 -35.28 -0.17
C LEU A 740 -14.21 -36.38 -0.98
N GLY A 741 -13.46 -37.29 -0.33
CA GLY A 741 -12.69 -38.34 -0.97
C GLY A 741 -11.39 -37.83 -1.62
N SER A 742 -10.68 -38.73 -2.30
CA SER A 742 -9.39 -38.43 -2.97
C SER A 742 -9.52 -37.45 -4.14
N GLU A 743 -10.71 -37.35 -4.74
CA GLU A 743 -11.00 -36.40 -5.83
C GLU A 743 -11.49 -35.04 -5.32
N LEU A 744 -11.68 -34.86 -4.00
CA LEU A 744 -12.16 -33.61 -3.39
C LEU A 744 -13.48 -33.08 -4.00
N GLN A 745 -14.35 -34.01 -4.39
CA GLN A 745 -15.58 -33.72 -5.12
C GLN A 745 -16.72 -33.25 -4.19
N ILE A 746 -17.33 -32.12 -4.53
CA ILE A 746 -18.49 -31.58 -3.82
C ILE A 746 -19.78 -32.14 -4.41
N PHE A 747 -19.97 -31.99 -5.72
CA PHE A 747 -21.16 -32.42 -6.45
C PHE A 747 -20.82 -32.76 -7.89
N GLN A 748 -21.61 -33.65 -8.49
CA GLN A 748 -21.48 -34.09 -9.87
C GLN A 748 -22.83 -34.50 -10.40
N THR A 749 -23.09 -34.13 -11.65
CA THR A 749 -24.20 -34.68 -12.45
C THR A 749 -23.79 -34.76 -13.93
N THR A 750 -24.63 -35.38 -14.76
CA THR A 750 -24.42 -35.50 -16.21
C THR A 750 -24.87 -34.24 -16.95
N LEU A 751 -24.29 -33.97 -18.12
CA LEU A 751 -24.76 -32.88 -18.99
C LEU A 751 -26.23 -33.00 -19.42
N ASP A 752 -26.79 -34.22 -19.45
CA ASP A 752 -28.20 -34.48 -19.79
C ASP A 752 -29.17 -34.20 -18.62
N ASP A 753 -28.66 -33.82 -17.44
CA ASP A 753 -29.48 -33.46 -16.28
C ASP A 753 -30.04 -32.04 -16.43
N GLU A 754 -31.12 -31.94 -17.18
CA GLU A 754 -31.77 -30.68 -17.53
C GLU A 754 -32.30 -29.89 -16.32
N ASP A 755 -32.52 -30.54 -15.18
CA ASP A 755 -32.98 -29.91 -13.95
C ASP A 755 -31.83 -29.20 -13.21
N ASN A 756 -30.60 -29.71 -13.36
CA ASN A 756 -29.44 -29.22 -12.60
C ASN A 756 -28.37 -28.55 -13.48
N VAL A 757 -28.42 -28.66 -14.80
CA VAL A 757 -27.41 -28.10 -15.72
C VAL A 757 -28.05 -27.21 -16.77
N PHE A 758 -27.66 -25.93 -16.78
CA PHE A 758 -28.14 -24.94 -17.73
C PHE A 758 -26.99 -24.41 -18.59
N ILE A 759 -27.16 -24.45 -19.91
CA ILE A 759 -26.15 -24.01 -20.87
C ILE A 759 -26.71 -22.78 -21.59
N THR A 760 -25.96 -21.68 -21.52
CA THR A 760 -26.41 -20.36 -22.02
C THR A 760 -25.24 -19.61 -22.62
N LYS A 761 -25.52 -18.53 -23.37
CA LYS A 761 -24.47 -17.74 -24.00
C LYS A 761 -23.59 -17.00 -22.99
N TYR A 762 -24.18 -16.45 -21.95
CA TYR A 762 -23.50 -15.72 -20.88
C TYR A 762 -23.89 -16.26 -19.51
N MET A 763 -23.05 -16.04 -18.49
CA MET A 763 -23.42 -16.43 -17.12
C MET A 763 -24.67 -15.66 -16.65
N PRO A 764 -25.37 -16.13 -15.59
CA PRO A 764 -26.65 -15.55 -15.19
C PRO A 764 -26.67 -14.03 -15.02
N GLY A 765 -27.59 -13.34 -15.70
CA GLY A 765 -27.70 -11.87 -15.62
C GLY A 765 -26.62 -11.06 -16.36
N GLN A 766 -25.62 -11.70 -16.96
CA GLN A 766 -24.67 -11.02 -17.84
C GLN A 766 -25.21 -10.90 -19.27
N SER A 767 -24.83 -9.82 -19.94
CA SER A 767 -25.11 -9.58 -21.37
C SER A 767 -23.86 -9.60 -22.26
N LYS A 768 -22.69 -9.74 -21.66
CA LYS A 768 -21.38 -9.75 -22.31
C LYS A 768 -20.36 -10.49 -21.44
N TYR A 769 -19.24 -10.88 -22.05
CA TYR A 769 -18.09 -11.36 -21.30
C TYR A 769 -17.50 -10.22 -20.46
N PRO A 770 -16.99 -10.52 -19.26
CA PRO A 770 -16.34 -9.53 -18.43
C PRO A 770 -15.08 -8.92 -19.09
N ALA A 771 -14.95 -7.60 -19.05
CA ALA A 771 -13.83 -6.85 -19.63
C ALA A 771 -12.79 -6.46 -18.58
N ALA A 772 -11.50 -6.62 -18.89
CA ALA A 772 -10.39 -6.33 -17.98
C ALA A 772 -9.37 -5.39 -18.62
N SER A 773 -8.62 -4.66 -17.79
CA SER A 773 -7.42 -3.90 -18.19
C SER A 773 -7.58 -2.87 -19.32
N ASP A 774 -8.80 -2.40 -19.61
CA ASP A 774 -9.08 -1.55 -20.80
C ASP A 774 -8.35 -0.20 -20.81
N ALA A 775 -7.98 0.32 -19.63
CA ALA A 775 -7.27 1.59 -19.51
C ALA A 775 -5.73 1.44 -19.48
N ALA A 776 -5.19 0.24 -19.67
CA ALA A 776 -3.74 -0.03 -19.55
C ALA A 776 -2.86 0.84 -20.47
N ALA A 777 -3.34 1.19 -21.68
CA ALA A 777 -2.65 2.07 -22.61
C ALA A 777 -2.40 3.48 -22.03
N ALA A 778 -3.24 3.94 -21.08
CA ALA A 778 -3.07 5.22 -20.41
C ALA A 778 -1.82 5.27 -19.51
N VAL A 779 -1.21 4.13 -19.17
CA VAL A 779 0.03 4.06 -18.38
C VAL A 779 1.28 4.20 -19.25
N ALA A 780 1.19 3.95 -20.56
CA ALA A 780 2.33 4.00 -21.48
C ALA A 780 3.00 5.39 -21.51
N GLU A 781 4.31 5.39 -21.79
CA GLU A 781 5.19 6.57 -21.86
C GLU A 781 4.89 7.47 -23.08
N SER A 782 4.12 6.96 -24.04
CA SER A 782 3.82 7.67 -25.28
C SER A 782 3.04 8.95 -25.02
N ALA A 783 3.55 10.08 -25.49
CA ALA A 783 2.89 11.37 -25.39
C ALA A 783 2.30 11.82 -26.73
N VAL A 784 1.27 12.65 -26.66
CA VAL A 784 0.67 13.30 -27.84
C VAL A 784 1.54 14.49 -28.32
N ALA A 785 2.32 15.11 -27.43
CA ALA A 785 3.14 16.28 -27.75
C ALA A 785 4.46 15.87 -28.42
N THR A 786 4.57 16.11 -29.72
CA THR A 786 5.78 15.89 -30.51
C THR A 786 6.76 17.05 -30.34
N SER A 787 8.01 16.75 -29.96
CA SER A 787 9.11 17.72 -30.07
C SER A 787 9.47 17.91 -31.54
N SER A 788 9.65 19.15 -31.97
CA SER A 788 10.08 19.48 -33.34
C SER A 788 11.57 19.22 -33.58
N GLU A 789 12.37 19.05 -32.51
CA GLU A 789 13.82 18.87 -32.63
C GLU A 789 14.24 17.40 -32.62
N THR A 790 13.65 16.59 -31.73
CA THR A 790 14.07 15.20 -31.51
C THR A 790 12.88 14.31 -31.16
N ALA A 791 12.94 13.03 -31.50
CA ALA A 791 11.96 12.03 -31.07
C ALA A 791 12.63 10.82 -30.43
N SER A 792 12.16 10.41 -29.26
CA SER A 792 12.70 9.28 -28.52
C SER A 792 11.82 8.03 -28.61
N VAL A 793 12.47 6.87 -28.67
CA VAL A 793 11.86 5.54 -28.60
C VAL A 793 12.72 4.69 -27.66
N PHE A 794 12.07 3.84 -26.86
CA PHE A 794 12.76 2.97 -25.91
C PHE A 794 12.49 1.51 -26.21
N THR A 795 13.54 0.69 -26.13
CA THR A 795 13.49 -0.76 -26.29
C THR A 795 14.08 -1.43 -25.05
N ALA A 796 13.35 -2.36 -24.46
CA ALA A 796 13.84 -3.21 -23.39
C ALA A 796 14.60 -4.40 -24.00
N ASP A 797 15.89 -4.51 -23.67
CA ASP A 797 16.78 -5.53 -24.20
C ASP A 797 16.92 -6.66 -23.16
N ALA A 798 16.48 -7.86 -23.53
CA ALA A 798 16.53 -9.02 -22.65
C ALA A 798 17.96 -9.57 -22.48
N SER A 799 18.20 -10.22 -21.34
CA SER A 799 19.42 -10.96 -21.06
C SER A 799 19.62 -12.13 -22.04
N SER A 800 20.82 -12.70 -22.08
CA SER A 800 21.14 -13.81 -22.99
C SER A 800 20.27 -15.07 -22.78
N ASP A 801 19.82 -15.33 -21.55
CA ASP A 801 18.88 -16.39 -21.19
C ASP A 801 17.41 -15.96 -21.31
N GLN A 802 17.16 -14.71 -21.70
CA GLN A 802 15.86 -14.06 -21.86
C GLN A 802 14.94 -14.13 -20.62
N SER A 803 15.51 -14.27 -19.42
CA SER A 803 14.74 -14.34 -18.18
C SER A 803 14.40 -12.97 -17.59
N ARG A 804 15.12 -11.91 -17.99
CA ARG A 804 14.96 -10.54 -17.50
C ARG A 804 15.41 -9.51 -18.54
N VAL A 805 15.09 -8.24 -18.28
CA VAL A 805 15.66 -7.10 -19.02
C VAL A 805 17.03 -6.78 -18.42
N GLU A 806 18.06 -6.75 -19.26
CA GLU A 806 19.45 -6.45 -18.86
C GLU A 806 19.81 -4.99 -19.12
N THR A 807 19.41 -4.47 -20.29
CA THR A 807 19.62 -3.07 -20.67
C THR A 807 18.36 -2.45 -21.27
N ILE A 808 18.35 -1.13 -21.33
CA ILE A 808 17.37 -0.36 -22.08
C ILE A 808 18.11 0.45 -23.14
N THR A 809 17.64 0.36 -24.38
CA THR A 809 18.13 1.16 -25.50
C THR A 809 17.22 2.36 -25.67
N GLY A 810 17.76 3.56 -25.46
CA GLY A 810 17.12 4.81 -25.83
C GLY A 810 17.58 5.26 -27.22
N HIS A 811 16.66 5.27 -28.18
CA HIS A 811 16.86 5.69 -29.55
C HIS A 811 16.34 7.12 -29.73
N LEU A 812 17.20 8.05 -30.18
CA LEU A 812 16.87 9.45 -30.38
C LEU A 812 17.07 9.85 -31.85
N ASP A 813 15.97 10.13 -32.54
CA ASP A 813 15.94 10.71 -33.88
C ASP A 813 16.20 12.21 -33.81
N PHE A 814 17.06 12.74 -34.69
CA PHE A 814 17.25 14.18 -34.89
C PHE A 814 16.41 14.65 -36.06
N LEU A 815 15.36 15.42 -35.76
CA LEU A 815 14.40 15.90 -36.75
C LEU A 815 14.85 17.23 -37.38
N SER A 816 15.49 18.09 -36.58
CA SER A 816 15.98 19.40 -37.02
C SER A 816 17.23 19.32 -37.90
N ASP A 817 17.34 20.24 -38.87
CA ASP A 817 18.52 20.34 -39.74
C ASP A 817 19.80 20.63 -38.95
N LYS A 818 19.68 21.41 -37.87
CA LYS A 818 20.78 21.67 -36.94
C LYS A 818 21.29 20.37 -36.32
N GLY A 819 20.40 19.54 -35.77
CA GLY A 819 20.76 18.24 -35.18
C GLY A 819 21.38 17.29 -36.22
N LYS A 820 20.76 17.19 -37.40
CA LYS A 820 21.28 16.39 -38.54
C LYS A 820 22.67 16.83 -38.96
N LYS A 821 22.92 18.14 -39.00
CA LYS A 821 24.22 18.71 -39.33
C LYS A 821 25.29 18.38 -38.29
N LEU A 822 24.99 18.45 -36.99
CA LEU A 822 25.93 18.06 -35.92
C LEU A 822 26.41 16.61 -36.09
N LEU A 823 25.50 15.71 -36.48
CA LEU A 823 25.84 14.32 -36.76
C LEU A 823 26.68 14.21 -38.05
N THR A 824 26.28 14.88 -39.12
CA THR A 824 26.95 14.80 -40.44
C THR A 824 28.37 15.38 -40.39
N ASP A 825 28.56 16.49 -39.67
CA ASP A 825 29.83 17.17 -39.46
C ASP A 825 30.75 16.43 -38.48
N LYS A 826 30.31 15.28 -37.94
CA LYS A 826 31.05 14.43 -36.99
C LYS A 826 31.53 15.19 -35.75
N VAL A 827 30.71 16.12 -35.26
CA VAL A 827 31.01 16.86 -34.03
C VAL A 827 31.21 15.86 -32.87
N PRO A 828 32.28 16.01 -32.05
CA PRO A 828 32.48 15.16 -30.89
C PRO A 828 31.29 15.20 -29.94
N VAL A 829 30.93 14.03 -29.42
CA VAL A 829 29.76 13.83 -28.57
C VAL A 829 30.13 13.00 -27.36
N VAL A 830 29.72 13.46 -26.19
CA VAL A 830 29.92 12.77 -24.91
C VAL A 830 28.57 12.52 -24.27
N VAL A 831 28.48 11.39 -23.56
CA VAL A 831 27.31 11.01 -22.77
C VAL A 831 27.53 11.43 -21.32
N GLU A 832 26.62 12.22 -20.75
CA GLU A 832 26.70 12.74 -19.37
C GLU A 832 25.45 12.35 -18.59
N GLN A 833 25.59 11.78 -17.39
CA GLN A 833 24.45 11.52 -16.50
C GLN A 833 23.95 12.84 -15.91
N ALA A 834 22.74 13.26 -16.26
CA ALA A 834 22.15 14.53 -15.81
C ALA A 834 21.24 14.37 -14.58
N SER A 835 20.51 13.25 -14.53
CA SER A 835 19.68 12.82 -13.40
C SER A 835 19.60 11.29 -13.42
N PRO A 836 19.04 10.60 -12.40
CA PRO A 836 18.89 9.15 -12.44
C PRO A 836 18.19 8.61 -13.71
N PHE A 837 17.32 9.41 -14.29
CA PHE A 837 16.53 9.06 -15.49
C PHE A 837 17.07 9.68 -16.77
N THR A 838 17.80 10.80 -16.71
CA THR A 838 18.18 11.56 -17.90
C THR A 838 19.66 11.44 -18.20
N VAL A 839 19.93 11.08 -19.45
CA VAL A 839 21.26 11.02 -20.03
C VAL A 839 21.37 12.08 -21.12
N ASN A 840 22.33 13.00 -20.98
CA ASN A 840 22.55 14.08 -21.93
C ASN A 840 23.52 13.66 -23.04
N LEU A 841 23.14 13.94 -24.29
CA LEU A 841 24.04 13.91 -25.44
C LEU A 841 24.64 15.30 -25.64
N VAL A 842 25.93 15.44 -25.34
CA VAL A 842 26.63 16.73 -25.29
C VAL A 842 27.55 16.88 -26.49
N PHE A 843 27.28 17.85 -27.38
CA PHE A 843 28.08 18.13 -28.57
C PHE A 843 28.93 19.40 -28.42
N GLY A 844 30.17 19.34 -28.92
CA GLY A 844 31.03 20.51 -29.19
C GLY A 844 31.25 21.41 -27.97
N ASP A 845 31.78 20.84 -26.87
CA ASP A 845 32.09 21.53 -25.61
C ASP A 845 30.87 22.19 -24.94
N LYS A 846 29.82 21.40 -24.70
CA LYS A 846 28.57 21.83 -24.04
C LYS A 846 27.78 22.93 -24.78
N LYS A 847 28.05 23.14 -26.07
CA LYS A 847 27.29 24.10 -26.90
C LYS A 847 25.89 23.60 -27.27
N HIS A 848 25.72 22.30 -27.44
CA HIS A 848 24.42 21.68 -27.74
C HIS A 848 24.21 20.44 -26.87
N ILE A 849 23.11 20.43 -26.14
CA ILE A 849 22.76 19.37 -25.19
C ILE A 849 21.38 18.85 -25.57
N TYR A 850 21.29 17.55 -25.84
CA TYR A 850 20.03 16.87 -26.13
C TYR A 850 19.74 15.85 -25.03
N PRO A 851 18.72 16.06 -24.17
CA PRO A 851 18.39 15.15 -23.09
C PRO A 851 17.64 13.92 -23.61
N LEU A 852 18.03 12.75 -23.12
CA LEU A 852 17.32 11.48 -23.32
C LEU A 852 16.88 10.94 -21.96
N THR A 853 15.59 11.08 -21.66
CA THR A 853 14.99 10.69 -20.37
C THR A 853 14.39 9.29 -20.46
N PHE A 854 14.93 8.34 -19.70
CA PHE A 854 14.51 6.94 -19.65
C PHE A 854 13.33 6.74 -18.68
N PRO A 855 12.47 5.72 -18.92
CA PRO A 855 11.34 5.40 -18.03
C PRO A 855 11.74 4.81 -16.68
N VAL A 856 13.01 4.43 -16.50
CA VAL A 856 13.57 3.75 -15.34
C VAL A 856 14.93 4.37 -15.00
N PRO A 857 15.41 4.33 -13.74
CA PRO A 857 16.76 4.78 -13.42
C PRO A 857 17.82 3.95 -14.15
N VAL A 858 18.83 4.62 -14.72
CA VAL A 858 19.90 4.00 -15.52
C VAL A 858 21.28 4.45 -15.08
N ASP A 859 22.32 3.64 -15.35
CA ASP A 859 23.72 3.98 -15.07
C ASP A 859 24.50 4.27 -16.37
N ALA A 860 24.63 5.55 -16.70
CA ALA A 860 25.31 6.00 -17.91
C ALA A 860 26.83 5.75 -17.92
N ARG A 861 27.45 5.44 -16.77
CA ARG A 861 28.89 5.10 -16.73
C ARG A 861 29.21 3.80 -17.46
N LYS A 862 28.20 2.94 -17.61
CA LYS A 862 28.26 1.68 -18.35
C LYS A 862 27.60 1.79 -19.72
N ALA A 863 27.30 3.01 -20.19
CA ALA A 863 26.62 3.23 -21.46
C ALA A 863 27.45 2.77 -22.66
N LYS A 864 26.79 2.15 -23.62
CA LYS A 864 27.31 1.94 -24.98
C LYS A 864 26.52 2.82 -25.95
N THR A 865 27.21 3.44 -26.91
CA THR A 865 26.57 4.33 -27.88
C THR A 865 26.66 3.80 -29.30
N ARG A 866 25.59 3.94 -30.08
CA ARG A 866 25.59 3.70 -31.54
C ARG A 866 25.14 4.97 -32.24
N ILE A 867 25.80 5.34 -33.34
CA ILE A 867 25.50 6.59 -34.03
C ILE A 867 25.39 6.40 -35.53
N ALA A 868 24.23 6.75 -36.08
CA ALA A 868 23.99 6.70 -37.52
C ALA A 868 23.90 8.10 -38.09
N ARG A 869 24.98 8.54 -38.74
CA ARG A 869 25.08 9.93 -39.25
C ARG A 869 24.17 10.18 -40.45
N LYS A 870 24.03 9.21 -41.36
CA LYS A 870 23.19 9.34 -42.57
C LYS A 870 21.70 9.33 -42.25
N SER A 871 21.28 8.41 -41.38
CA SER A 871 19.88 8.28 -40.95
C SER A 871 19.54 9.19 -39.76
N ALA A 872 20.48 10.02 -39.32
CA ALA A 872 20.35 11.04 -38.30
C ALA A 872 19.77 10.59 -36.95
N TYR A 873 20.25 9.46 -36.42
CA TYR A 873 19.85 8.99 -35.08
C TYR A 873 21.04 8.64 -34.19
N PHE A 874 20.78 8.62 -32.89
CA PHE A 874 21.72 8.26 -31.84
C PHE A 874 21.07 7.28 -30.86
N GLU A 875 21.78 6.23 -30.48
CA GLU A 875 21.32 5.27 -29.49
C GLU A 875 22.24 5.20 -28.29
N VAL A 876 21.64 5.12 -27.12
CA VAL A 876 22.30 4.94 -25.83
C VAL A 876 21.75 3.66 -25.20
N ILE A 877 22.61 2.67 -25.00
CA ILE A 877 22.29 1.37 -24.40
C ILE A 877 22.85 1.37 -22.99
N VAL A 878 21.99 1.25 -21.99
CA VAL A 878 22.37 1.40 -20.57
C VAL A 878 21.71 0.33 -19.69
N PRO A 879 22.42 -0.20 -18.68
CA PRO A 879 21.80 -1.04 -17.66
C PRO A 879 20.98 -0.21 -16.68
N PHE A 880 20.12 -0.89 -15.90
CA PHE A 880 19.45 -0.27 -14.76
C PHE A 880 20.47 0.24 -13.73
N ALA A 881 20.15 1.37 -13.09
CA ALA A 881 20.85 1.79 -11.89
C ALA A 881 20.56 0.80 -10.75
N ALA A 882 21.53 0.56 -9.88
CA ALA A 882 21.31 -0.21 -8.66
C ALA A 882 20.93 0.75 -7.51
N PRO A 883 19.99 0.38 -6.62
CA PRO A 883 19.74 1.13 -5.40
C PRO A 883 21.03 1.31 -4.58
N PRO A 884 21.19 2.44 -3.86
CA PRO A 884 22.42 2.76 -3.13
C PRO A 884 22.52 1.93 -1.85
N THR A 885 22.96 0.68 -1.97
CA THR A 885 23.17 -0.28 -0.85
C THR A 885 24.63 -0.47 -0.45
N LYS A 886 25.55 0.09 -1.26
CA LYS A 886 27.00 0.04 -1.07
C LYS A 886 27.51 1.46 -0.98
N PRO A 887 27.59 2.04 0.23
CA PRO A 887 27.87 3.46 0.39
C PRO A 887 29.25 3.89 -0.15
N GLU A 888 30.16 2.95 -0.38
CA GLU A 888 31.47 3.15 -1.00
C GLU A 888 31.45 3.26 -2.54
N ILE A 889 30.36 2.83 -3.20
CA ILE A 889 30.22 2.86 -4.65
C ILE A 889 29.31 4.02 -5.05
N LYS A 890 29.88 5.04 -5.71
CA LYS A 890 29.07 6.15 -6.25
C LYS A 890 28.01 5.61 -7.22
N THR A 891 26.80 6.14 -7.21
CA THR A 891 25.72 5.80 -8.16
C THR A 891 24.98 7.05 -8.62
N ALA A 892 24.17 6.90 -9.67
CA ALA A 892 23.27 7.98 -10.12
C ALA A 892 22.13 8.27 -9.11
N LEU A 893 21.99 7.45 -8.05
CA LEU A 893 20.92 7.52 -7.05
C LEU A 893 21.39 8.00 -5.67
N ASP A 894 22.68 8.33 -5.49
CA ASP A 894 23.24 8.63 -4.17
C ASP A 894 22.55 9.81 -3.48
N ASP A 895 22.26 10.87 -4.23
CA ASP A 895 21.56 12.08 -3.78
C ASP A 895 20.06 12.12 -4.15
N PHE A 896 19.53 11.01 -4.69
CA PHE A 896 18.11 10.85 -5.03
C PHE A 896 17.31 10.35 -3.82
N VAL A 897 17.14 11.23 -2.82
CA VAL A 897 16.44 10.92 -1.56
C VAL A 897 15.06 11.56 -1.46
N TYR A 898 14.96 12.89 -1.55
CA TYR A 898 13.68 13.60 -1.47
C TYR A 898 13.50 14.50 -2.71
N PRO A 899 13.31 13.90 -3.90
CA PRO A 899 13.17 14.67 -5.13
C PRO A 899 11.86 15.47 -5.14
N THR A 900 11.96 16.73 -5.58
CA THR A 900 10.84 17.63 -5.82
C THR A 900 10.79 17.99 -7.30
N TYR A 901 9.62 17.93 -7.92
CA TYR A 901 9.39 18.37 -9.30
C TYR A 901 8.34 19.48 -9.39
N LEU A 902 8.27 20.15 -10.53
CA LEU A 902 7.23 21.14 -10.81
C LEU A 902 6.10 20.52 -11.63
N ALA A 903 4.88 20.53 -11.10
CA ALA A 903 3.67 20.15 -11.82
C ALA A 903 3.27 21.25 -12.81
N LYS A 904 3.75 21.14 -14.06
CA LYS A 904 3.54 22.14 -15.12
C LYS A 904 2.06 22.44 -15.41
N SER A 905 1.20 21.43 -15.32
CA SER A 905 -0.25 21.53 -15.53
C SER A 905 -0.97 22.41 -14.49
N LEU A 906 -0.37 22.62 -13.32
CA LEU A 906 -0.96 23.36 -12.20
C LEU A 906 -0.06 24.52 -11.78
N SER A 907 0.22 25.42 -12.74
CA SER A 907 1.05 26.61 -12.54
C SER A 907 2.44 26.31 -11.95
N SER A 908 3.06 25.21 -12.38
CA SER A 908 4.39 24.78 -11.89
C SER A 908 4.45 24.70 -10.36
N THR A 909 3.44 24.09 -9.75
CA THR A 909 3.41 23.89 -8.29
C THR A 909 4.45 22.81 -7.91
N PRO A 910 5.29 23.05 -6.90
CA PRO A 910 6.21 22.03 -6.38
C PRO A 910 5.46 20.78 -5.89
N ALA A 911 6.02 19.62 -6.20
CA ALA A 911 5.46 18.31 -5.91
C ALA A 911 6.58 17.38 -5.45
N ASP A 912 6.55 17.01 -4.17
CA ASP A 912 7.48 16.04 -3.61
C ASP A 912 7.04 14.62 -4.00
N LEU A 913 8.01 13.74 -4.28
CA LEU A 913 7.69 12.41 -4.81
C LEU A 913 7.58 11.33 -3.74
N ASN A 914 8.26 11.47 -2.61
CA ASN A 914 8.27 10.46 -1.53
C ASN A 914 8.32 11.06 -0.12
N THR A 915 8.19 12.37 0.01
CA THR A 915 8.19 13.04 1.30
C THR A 915 6.76 13.26 1.78
N PRO A 916 6.36 12.67 2.93
CA PRO A 916 5.00 12.84 3.41
C PRO A 916 4.77 14.25 3.94
N HIS A 917 3.70 14.86 3.46
CA HIS A 917 3.14 16.14 3.84
C HIS A 917 2.30 15.97 5.12
N PHE A 918 2.46 16.91 6.05
CA PHE A 918 1.69 16.97 7.28
C PHE A 918 1.65 18.38 7.86
N ASN A 919 0.72 18.59 8.78
CA ASN A 919 0.60 19.84 9.50
C ASN A 919 1.40 19.80 10.80
N LEU A 920 2.56 20.45 10.83
CA LEU A 920 3.42 20.50 12.02
C LEU A 920 2.69 21.04 13.26
N ASP A 921 1.76 21.98 13.10
CA ASP A 921 1.02 22.58 14.22
C ASP A 921 0.03 21.61 14.86
N ARG A 922 -0.25 20.49 14.20
CA ARG A 922 -1.14 19.42 14.67
C ARG A 922 -0.40 18.24 15.30
N LEU A 923 0.93 18.18 15.17
CA LEU A 923 1.75 17.13 15.75
C LEU A 923 2.11 17.43 17.22
N PRO A 924 2.09 16.41 18.10
CA PRO A 924 2.47 16.56 19.51
C PRO A 924 3.92 17.05 19.68
N ILE A 925 4.17 17.89 20.68
CA ILE A 925 5.49 18.45 21.01
C ILE A 925 6.07 17.69 22.20
N ILE A 926 7.22 17.05 21.98
CA ILE A 926 7.92 16.24 22.97
C ILE A 926 8.59 17.17 24.00
N ASP A 927 8.41 16.87 25.29
CA ASP A 927 9.14 17.54 26.37
C ASP A 927 10.52 16.88 26.55
N VAL A 928 11.57 17.61 26.18
CA VAL A 928 12.96 17.15 26.19
C VAL A 928 13.74 17.60 27.44
N LYS A 929 13.06 18.18 28.44
CA LYS A 929 13.73 18.67 29.67
C LYS A 929 14.36 17.54 30.49
N ASN A 930 13.72 16.36 30.54
CA ASN A 930 14.23 15.20 31.24
C ASN A 930 14.86 14.20 30.26
N LYS A 931 16.18 14.07 30.31
CA LYS A 931 16.93 13.22 29.38
C LYS A 931 16.57 11.73 29.47
N GLU A 932 16.22 11.23 30.64
CA GLU A 932 15.91 9.81 30.83
C GLU A 932 14.60 9.43 30.13
N ASP A 933 13.59 10.30 30.16
CA ASP A 933 12.27 10.04 29.57
C ASP A 933 12.30 10.04 28.03
N SER A 934 13.30 10.67 27.42
CA SER A 934 13.50 10.75 25.96
C SER A 934 14.63 9.87 25.43
N ARG A 935 15.15 8.93 26.24
CA ARG A 935 16.29 8.08 25.85
C ARG A 935 16.03 7.20 24.64
N TRP A 936 14.76 6.84 24.40
CA TRP A 936 14.32 6.09 23.21
C TRP A 936 14.66 6.79 21.89
N ILE A 937 14.80 8.13 21.87
CA ILE A 937 15.23 8.88 20.68
C ILE A 937 16.62 8.42 20.22
N THR A 938 17.54 8.14 21.16
CA THR A 938 18.87 7.63 20.82
C THR A 938 18.78 6.29 20.10
N THR A 939 17.90 5.39 20.56
CA THR A 939 17.67 4.09 19.92
C THR A 939 17.11 4.29 18.52
N LEU A 940 16.04 5.08 18.37
CA LEU A 940 15.40 5.36 17.08
C LEU A 940 16.40 5.89 16.06
N LEU A 941 17.17 6.92 16.42
CA LEU A 941 18.13 7.57 15.51
C LEU A 941 19.34 6.69 15.19
N SER A 942 19.72 5.77 16.07
CA SER A 942 20.80 4.80 15.78
C SER A 942 20.45 3.82 14.66
N PHE A 943 19.14 3.63 14.41
CA PHE A 943 18.63 2.79 13.32
C PHE A 943 18.32 3.58 12.04
N GLU A 944 18.59 4.89 11.99
CA GLU A 944 18.59 5.67 10.75
C GLU A 944 19.62 5.13 9.74
N PHE A 945 20.73 4.62 10.27
CA PHE A 945 21.81 3.99 9.51
C PHE A 945 21.53 2.50 9.28
N SER A 946 21.63 2.05 8.04
CA SER A 946 21.59 0.63 7.69
C SER A 946 22.81 -0.13 8.24
N LEU A 947 22.82 -1.47 8.11
CA LEU A 947 24.00 -2.26 8.50
C LEU A 947 25.25 -1.86 7.70
N SER A 948 25.10 -1.59 6.40
CA SER A 948 26.22 -1.18 5.54
C SER A 948 26.74 0.22 5.91
N GLU A 949 25.84 1.16 6.16
CA GLU A 949 26.17 2.52 6.60
C GLU A 949 26.86 2.53 7.98
N ARG A 950 26.40 1.69 8.93
CA ARG A 950 27.05 1.55 10.24
C ARG A 950 28.48 1.00 10.13
N ALA A 951 28.69 0.01 9.26
CA ALA A 951 30.03 -0.52 9.02
C ALA A 951 30.97 0.57 8.46
N LEU A 952 30.52 1.32 7.45
CA LEU A 952 31.30 2.43 6.90
C LEU A 952 31.56 3.53 7.94
N ARG A 953 30.56 3.84 8.78
CA ARG A 953 30.69 4.80 9.88
C ARG A 953 31.79 4.38 10.86
N ASP A 954 31.83 3.10 11.25
CA ASP A 954 32.86 2.56 12.14
C ASP A 954 34.26 2.62 11.51
N GLU A 955 34.37 2.37 10.21
CA GLU A 955 35.62 2.49 9.45
C GLU A 955 36.13 3.94 9.38
N VAL A 956 35.26 4.90 9.04
CA VAL A 956 35.58 6.34 9.01
C VAL A 956 36.04 6.82 10.40
N ASN A 957 35.32 6.41 11.45
CA ASN A 957 35.67 6.73 12.83
C ASN A 957 37.03 6.12 13.25
N ALA A 958 37.32 4.88 12.83
CA ALA A 958 38.60 4.24 13.08
C ALA A 958 39.75 4.91 12.32
N GLY A 959 39.51 5.34 11.09
CA GLY A 959 40.45 6.07 10.22
C GLY A 959 40.73 7.51 10.69
N ARG A 960 39.89 8.06 11.59
CA ARG A 960 39.90 9.47 12.02
C ARG A 960 39.72 10.45 10.87
N GLU A 961 39.00 10.02 9.84
CA GLU A 961 38.59 10.89 8.75
C GLU A 961 37.46 11.81 9.23
N ALA A 962 37.43 13.05 8.75
CA ALA A 962 36.44 14.03 9.20
C ALA A 962 35.07 13.83 8.54
N LEU A 963 35.03 13.32 7.31
CA LEU A 963 33.82 13.10 6.51
C LEU A 963 33.92 11.78 5.75
N SER A 964 32.80 11.10 5.58
CA SER A 964 32.69 9.91 4.74
C SER A 964 32.78 10.27 3.25
N PRO A 965 33.28 9.37 2.38
CA PRO A 965 33.12 9.51 0.93
C PRO A 965 31.65 9.41 0.48
N SER A 966 30.75 8.90 1.32
CA SER A 966 29.32 8.79 1.01
C SER A 966 28.58 10.09 1.38
N PRO A 967 28.06 10.87 0.40
CA PRO A 967 27.27 12.07 0.71
C PRO A 967 25.98 11.74 1.46
N ARG A 968 25.44 10.53 1.27
CA ARG A 968 24.26 10.04 1.98
C ARG A 968 24.53 9.77 3.45
N LEU A 969 25.65 9.13 3.78
CA LEU A 969 26.04 8.93 5.17
C LEU A 969 26.27 10.28 5.86
N ASN A 970 26.99 11.21 5.24
CA ASN A 970 27.23 12.54 5.81
C ASN A 970 25.93 13.31 6.05
N PHE A 971 25.00 13.30 5.08
CA PHE A 971 23.68 13.92 5.23
C PHE A 971 22.90 13.34 6.43
N LYS A 972 22.91 12.01 6.62
CA LYS A 972 22.30 11.36 7.78
C LYS A 972 23.02 11.72 9.09
N GLU A 973 24.36 11.79 9.12
CA GLU A 973 25.11 12.24 10.30
C GLU A 973 24.78 13.70 10.68
N SER A 974 24.56 14.56 9.69
CA SER A 974 24.10 15.94 9.91
C SER A 974 22.73 15.97 10.58
N ILE A 975 21.76 15.17 10.10
CA ILE A 975 20.43 15.06 10.72
C ILE A 975 20.51 14.43 12.12
N PHE A 976 21.25 13.34 12.27
CA PHE A 976 21.50 12.67 13.54
C PHE A 976 22.05 13.65 14.58
N THR A 977 23.05 14.44 14.21
CA THR A 977 23.67 15.47 15.06
C THR A 977 22.65 16.53 15.48
N MET A 978 21.85 17.05 14.54
CA MET A 978 20.81 18.03 14.84
C MET A 978 19.79 17.48 15.84
N ALA A 979 19.32 16.25 15.64
CA ALA A 979 18.31 15.62 16.49
C ALA A 979 18.86 15.29 17.89
N MET A 980 20.09 14.77 17.99
CA MET A 980 20.73 14.43 19.27
C MET A 980 21.05 15.65 20.14
N LEU A 981 21.48 16.76 19.54
CA LEU A 981 21.75 18.01 20.26
C LEU A 981 20.47 18.76 20.62
N SER A 982 19.46 18.77 19.75
CA SER A 982 18.16 19.39 20.04
C SER A 982 17.43 18.70 21.20
N SER A 983 17.56 17.36 21.27
CA SER A 983 16.98 16.55 22.36
C SER A 983 17.82 16.54 23.63
N GLY A 984 19.04 17.08 23.60
CA GLY A 984 19.98 17.06 24.73
C GLY A 984 20.54 15.67 25.07
N GLN A 985 20.34 14.67 24.20
CA GLN A 985 20.78 13.28 24.44
C GLN A 985 22.30 13.11 24.33
N GLN A 986 22.97 13.95 23.53
CA GLN A 986 24.43 13.96 23.40
C GLN A 986 24.96 15.37 23.64
N GLY A 987 26.03 15.52 24.43
CA GLY A 987 26.66 16.83 24.68
C GLY A 987 25.75 17.87 25.36
N GLY A 988 25.93 19.13 24.98
CA GLY A 988 25.06 20.24 25.36
C GLY A 988 23.75 20.24 24.56
N GLN A 989 22.75 21.01 25.01
CA GLN A 989 21.47 21.14 24.30
C GLN A 989 21.41 22.45 23.54
N THR A 990 21.26 22.40 22.21
CA THR A 990 21.10 23.58 21.36
C THR A 990 20.16 23.30 20.19
N GLY A 991 19.38 24.30 19.80
CA GLY A 991 18.59 24.30 18.57
C GLY A 991 19.22 25.14 17.45
N LEU A 992 20.46 25.62 17.63
CA LEU A 992 21.13 26.53 16.70
C LEU A 992 22.23 25.80 15.92
N PHE A 993 22.05 25.69 14.61
CA PHE A 993 22.95 24.96 13.72
C PHE A 993 23.38 25.82 12.54
N CYS A 994 24.60 25.60 12.05
CA CYS A 994 25.04 26.13 10.77
C CYS A 994 25.69 25.05 9.91
N LEU A 995 25.38 25.06 8.61
CA LEU A 995 26.09 24.25 7.62
C LEU A 995 27.29 25.05 7.13
N ASN A 996 28.49 24.60 7.50
CA ASN A 996 29.74 25.28 7.26
C ASN A 996 30.58 24.49 6.24
N HIS A 997 30.98 25.14 5.15
CA HIS A 997 31.92 24.60 4.17
C HIS A 997 33.22 25.42 4.23
N PRO A 998 34.25 24.95 4.97
CA PRO A 998 35.49 25.69 5.19
C PRO A 998 36.16 26.17 3.90
N ASP A 999 36.15 25.33 2.86
CA ASP A 999 36.82 25.65 1.58
C ASP A 999 35.96 26.47 0.60
N ARG A 1000 34.71 26.82 0.94
CA ARG A 1000 33.73 27.45 0.04
C ARG A 1000 33.03 28.65 0.67
N GLY A 1001 33.78 29.48 1.40
CA GLY A 1001 33.26 30.73 1.94
C GLY A 1001 32.55 30.63 3.30
N GLY A 1002 32.67 29.49 4.00
CA GLY A 1002 32.20 29.34 5.38
C GLY A 1002 30.73 28.93 5.47
N ILE A 1003 29.91 29.69 6.19
CA ILE A 1003 28.52 29.33 6.50
C ILE A 1003 27.60 29.54 5.29
N HIS A 1004 26.92 28.48 4.85
CA HIS A 1004 25.97 28.51 3.73
C HIS A 1004 24.50 28.56 4.18
N MET A 1005 24.18 27.97 5.33
CA MET A 1005 22.81 27.94 5.85
C MET A 1005 22.82 28.00 7.38
N LEU A 1006 21.86 28.73 7.94
CA LEU A 1006 21.52 28.68 9.36
C LEU A 1006 20.23 27.88 9.54
N ILE A 1007 20.21 26.98 10.51
CA ILE A 1007 19.04 26.14 10.82
C ILE A 1007 18.71 26.32 12.31
N PHE A 1008 17.45 26.63 12.58
CA PHE A 1008 16.92 26.90 13.92
C PHE A 1008 15.84 25.88 14.25
N VAL A 1009 16.15 24.92 15.11
CA VAL A 1009 15.19 23.92 15.61
C VAL A 1009 14.42 24.52 16.79
N SER A 1010 13.11 24.67 16.63
CA SER A 1010 12.22 25.19 17.66
C SER A 1010 11.70 24.08 18.58
N ALA A 1011 11.36 22.93 18.00
CA ALA A 1011 10.79 21.80 18.74
C ALA A 1011 11.09 20.45 18.08
N ILE A 1012 11.08 19.38 18.88
CA ILE A 1012 11.00 18.01 18.40
C ILE A 1012 9.55 17.56 18.55
N ARG A 1013 8.94 17.16 17.43
CA ARG A 1013 7.56 16.69 17.38
C ARG A 1013 7.48 15.20 17.13
N LEU A 1014 6.44 14.59 17.66
CA LEU A 1014 6.15 13.17 17.47
C LEU A 1014 5.39 12.97 16.16
N ASP A 1015 5.98 12.25 15.21
CA ASP A 1015 5.33 11.82 13.97
C ASP A 1015 4.95 10.34 14.10
N SER A 1016 3.86 10.09 14.82
CA SER A 1016 3.39 8.73 15.09
C SER A 1016 2.96 7.97 13.85
N ALA A 1017 2.46 8.66 12.82
CA ALA A 1017 2.07 8.02 11.55
C ALA A 1017 3.28 7.45 10.80
N ALA A 1018 4.47 8.03 11.03
CA ALA A 1018 5.74 7.53 10.51
C ALA A 1018 6.52 6.69 11.55
N ALA A 1019 5.95 6.39 12.73
CA ALA A 1019 6.66 5.76 13.84
C ALA A 1019 8.00 6.47 14.13
N SER A 1020 8.03 7.80 14.09
CA SER A 1020 9.27 8.59 14.10
C SER A 1020 9.11 9.93 14.81
N VAL A 1021 10.14 10.78 14.71
CA VAL A 1021 10.15 12.17 15.16
C VAL A 1021 10.44 13.11 14.00
N VAL A 1022 10.08 14.37 14.16
CA VAL A 1022 10.40 15.44 13.21
C VAL A 1022 10.88 16.69 13.95
N LEU A 1023 11.94 17.31 13.44
CA LEU A 1023 12.40 18.61 13.89
C LEU A 1023 11.58 19.70 13.21
N ASP A 1024 10.84 20.47 13.98
CA ASP A 1024 10.15 21.69 13.55
C ASP A 1024 11.17 22.82 13.54
N ALA A 1025 11.64 23.19 12.35
CA ALA A 1025 12.78 24.08 12.17
C ALA A 1025 12.50 25.21 11.19
N ALA A 1026 13.34 26.25 11.24
CA ALA A 1026 13.42 27.28 10.22
C ALA A 1026 14.80 27.26 9.59
N VAL A 1027 14.87 27.42 8.27
CA VAL A 1027 16.11 27.55 7.52
C VAL A 1027 16.27 28.96 6.97
N MET A 1028 17.50 29.48 7.04
CA MET A 1028 17.90 30.74 6.41
C MET A 1028 19.12 30.49 5.52
N PRO A 1029 18.91 30.34 4.20
CA PRO A 1029 20.02 30.26 3.24
C PRO A 1029 20.80 31.58 3.19
N MET A 1030 22.13 31.49 3.27
CA MET A 1030 23.01 32.66 3.26
C MET A 1030 23.21 33.16 1.84
N THR A 1031 22.60 34.30 1.53
CA THR A 1031 22.78 35.04 0.27
C THR A 1031 23.35 36.43 0.58
N PHE A 1032 24.03 37.07 -0.37
CA PHE A 1032 24.58 38.42 -0.16
C PHE A 1032 23.55 39.42 0.39
N PRO A 1033 22.29 39.49 -0.12
CA PRO A 1033 21.28 40.40 0.42
C PRO A 1033 20.85 40.06 1.86
N VAL A 1034 20.80 38.77 2.23
CA VAL A 1034 20.42 38.35 3.59
C VAL A 1034 21.52 38.71 4.59
N ILE A 1035 22.79 38.50 4.23
CA ILE A 1035 23.94 38.84 5.08
C ILE A 1035 23.93 40.33 5.46
N GLN A 1036 23.71 41.20 4.46
CA GLN A 1036 23.67 42.66 4.69
C GLN A 1036 22.49 43.10 5.54
N LYS A 1037 21.31 42.48 5.34
CA LYS A 1037 20.07 42.86 6.05
C LYS A 1037 20.00 42.33 7.48
N CYS A 1038 20.70 41.24 7.78
CA CYS A 1038 20.67 40.56 9.07
C CYS A 1038 21.97 40.72 9.88
N GLU A 1039 22.86 41.65 9.51
CA GLU A 1039 24.18 41.82 10.15
C GLU A 1039 24.13 41.87 11.70
N PRO A 1040 23.25 42.66 12.36
CA PRO A 1040 23.19 42.69 13.83
C PRO A 1040 22.84 41.33 14.44
N PHE A 1041 21.91 40.59 13.83
CA PHE A 1041 21.53 39.26 14.26
C PHE A 1041 22.67 38.25 14.06
N LEU A 1042 23.39 38.33 12.95
CA LEU A 1042 24.54 37.46 12.67
C LEU A 1042 25.70 37.72 13.64
N LEU A 1043 25.94 38.97 14.04
CA LEU A 1043 26.93 39.29 15.07
C LEU A 1043 26.54 38.71 16.43
N LEU A 1044 25.26 38.81 16.81
CA LEU A 1044 24.74 38.17 18.03
C LEU A 1044 24.96 36.65 18.01
N LEU A 1045 24.67 35.99 16.88
CA LEU A 1045 24.85 34.54 16.74
C LEU A 1045 26.30 34.08 16.94
N ARG A 1046 27.31 34.92 16.65
CA ARG A 1046 28.73 34.60 16.89
C ARG A 1046 29.07 34.44 18.37
N GLU A 1047 28.33 35.13 19.24
CA GLU A 1047 28.51 35.06 20.69
C GLU A 1047 27.76 33.86 21.31
N LEU A 1048 26.86 33.22 20.55
CA LEU A 1048 26.11 32.05 20.99
C LEU A 1048 26.83 30.75 20.66
N GLN A 1049 26.64 29.73 21.49
CA GLN A 1049 27.13 28.38 21.23
C GLN A 1049 26.31 27.69 20.14
N MET A 1050 26.63 27.98 18.88
CA MET A 1050 26.08 27.32 17.71
C MET A 1050 26.83 26.02 17.39
N CYS A 1051 26.10 24.99 16.98
CA CYS A 1051 26.71 23.78 16.44
C CYS A 1051 27.06 24.00 14.96
N SER A 1052 28.36 23.95 14.65
CA SER A 1052 28.85 23.98 13.26
C SER A 1052 28.95 22.57 12.71
N ILE A 1053 28.13 22.27 11.70
CA ILE A 1053 28.17 21.02 10.94
C ILE A 1053 29.05 21.28 9.71
N THR A 1054 30.20 20.63 9.67
CA THR A 1054 31.14 20.73 8.53
C THR A 1054 30.65 19.86 7.39
N VAL A 1055 30.50 20.43 6.19
CA VAL A 1055 30.04 19.73 4.98
C VAL A 1055 31.05 19.87 3.85
N ASN A 1056 31.04 18.93 2.91
CA ASN A 1056 31.78 19.01 1.65
C ASN A 1056 30.87 19.42 0.48
N ASP A 1057 31.42 19.54 -0.74
CA ASP A 1057 30.68 19.97 -1.93
C ASP A 1057 29.47 19.05 -2.23
N ASP A 1058 29.68 17.72 -2.20
CA ASP A 1058 28.63 16.73 -2.52
C ASP A 1058 27.49 16.77 -1.48
N GLU A 1059 27.81 16.87 -0.18
CA GLU A 1059 26.81 16.98 0.89
C GLU A 1059 26.07 18.33 0.87
N LEU A 1060 26.77 19.44 0.60
CA LEU A 1060 26.14 20.76 0.49
C LEU A 1060 25.15 20.81 -0.68
N ILE A 1061 25.52 20.25 -1.84
CA ILE A 1061 24.61 20.11 -2.98
C ILE A 1061 23.41 19.25 -2.59
N PHE A 1062 23.64 18.17 -1.84
CA PHE A 1062 22.57 17.30 -1.39
C PHE A 1062 21.58 18.05 -0.46
N TRP A 1063 22.07 18.80 0.53
CA TRP A 1063 21.22 19.68 1.36
C TRP A 1063 20.41 20.67 0.53
N LYS A 1064 21.01 21.29 -0.50
CA LYS A 1064 20.28 22.21 -1.40
C LYS A 1064 19.20 21.51 -2.22
N LYS A 1065 19.43 20.25 -2.65
CA LYS A 1065 18.46 19.45 -3.41
C LYS A 1065 17.27 18.99 -2.56
N THR A 1066 17.47 18.68 -1.28
CA THR A 1066 16.39 18.22 -0.38
C THR A 1066 15.58 19.36 0.23
N LEU A 1067 16.17 20.56 0.34
CA LEU A 1067 15.54 21.68 1.02
C LEU A 1067 14.12 22.04 0.54
N PRO A 1068 13.80 22.02 -0.77
CA PRO A 1068 12.44 22.25 -1.24
C PRO A 1068 11.43 21.27 -0.64
N ALA A 1069 11.74 19.97 -0.60
CA ALA A 1069 10.85 18.96 -0.02
C ALA A 1069 10.64 19.17 1.49
N LEU A 1070 11.69 19.57 2.22
CA LEU A 1070 11.57 19.86 3.65
C LEU A 1070 10.67 21.07 3.92
N ALA A 1071 10.60 22.04 3.00
CA ALA A 1071 9.71 23.19 3.10
C ALA A 1071 8.28 22.86 2.66
N GLU A 1072 8.11 22.28 1.47
CA GLU A 1072 6.79 22.03 0.87
C GLU A 1072 5.94 21.06 1.69
N ARG A 1073 6.55 20.03 2.30
CA ARG A 1073 5.84 19.08 3.16
C ARG A 1073 5.17 19.69 4.41
N THR A 1074 5.54 20.92 4.79
CA THR A 1074 5.04 21.61 5.99
C THR A 1074 4.29 22.90 5.69
N ARG A 1075 4.15 23.22 4.41
CA ARG A 1075 3.72 24.54 3.96
C ARG A 1075 2.32 24.91 4.49
N THR A 1076 2.22 26.04 5.18
CA THR A 1076 0.93 26.63 5.62
C THR A 1076 0.49 27.82 4.75
N TRP A 1077 1.24 28.14 3.69
CA TRP A 1077 0.99 29.27 2.79
C TRP A 1077 0.69 28.83 1.35
N ASN A 1078 0.15 29.72 0.51
CA ASN A 1078 0.02 29.46 -0.94
C ASN A 1078 1.19 30.06 -1.73
N HIS A 1079 1.59 29.39 -2.81
CA HIS A 1079 2.55 29.95 -3.78
C HIS A 1079 1.94 31.15 -4.51
N LYS A 1080 2.68 32.28 -4.52
CA LYS A 1080 2.26 33.52 -5.18
C LYS A 1080 2.34 33.37 -6.70
N SER A 1081 1.57 34.15 -7.46
CA SER A 1081 1.71 34.22 -8.93
C SER A 1081 3.12 34.67 -9.35
N SER A 1082 3.79 35.45 -8.51
CA SER A 1082 5.16 35.91 -8.68
C SER A 1082 6.25 34.91 -8.24
N CYS A 1083 5.88 33.71 -7.79
CA CYS A 1083 6.79 32.70 -7.26
C CYS A 1083 7.94 32.40 -8.23
N GLU A 1084 9.16 32.38 -7.71
CA GLU A 1084 10.39 32.21 -8.48
C GLU A 1084 10.47 30.84 -9.13
N TYR A 1085 10.02 29.77 -8.45
CA TYR A 1085 9.94 28.43 -9.05
C TYR A 1085 9.10 28.41 -10.33
N ARG A 1086 7.99 29.17 -10.33
CA ARG A 1086 7.10 29.27 -11.50
C ARG A 1086 7.74 30.04 -12.64
N LYS A 1087 8.47 31.11 -12.33
CA LYS A 1087 9.14 31.98 -13.31
C LYS A 1087 10.33 31.29 -13.96
N THR A 1088 11.15 30.58 -13.18
CA THR A 1088 12.35 29.92 -13.67
C THR A 1088 12.08 28.53 -14.23
N GLY A 1089 10.99 27.88 -13.79
CA GLY A 1089 10.72 26.49 -14.12
C GLY A 1089 11.70 25.52 -13.48
N SER A 1090 12.38 25.93 -12.40
CA SER A 1090 13.40 25.14 -11.68
C SER A 1090 13.07 25.00 -10.20
N VAL A 1091 13.32 23.82 -9.64
CA VAL A 1091 13.31 23.53 -8.20
C VAL A 1091 14.45 22.54 -7.90
N PRO A 1092 15.39 22.85 -6.98
CA PRO A 1092 15.61 24.14 -6.32
C PRO A 1092 15.91 25.29 -7.31
N LEU A 1093 15.93 26.54 -6.83
CA LEU A 1093 16.22 27.71 -7.68
C LEU A 1093 17.67 27.72 -8.19
N SER A 1094 18.62 27.43 -7.31
CA SER A 1094 20.04 27.35 -7.63
C SER A 1094 20.75 26.38 -6.69
N LEU A 1095 21.83 25.76 -7.18
CA LEU A 1095 22.78 24.98 -6.39
C LEU A 1095 24.08 25.75 -6.14
N GLU A 1096 24.25 26.91 -6.77
CA GLU A 1096 25.47 27.72 -6.68
C GLU A 1096 25.66 28.35 -5.29
N PRO A 1097 26.90 28.61 -4.85
CA PRO A 1097 27.19 29.33 -3.61
C PRO A 1097 26.56 30.73 -3.57
N SER A 1098 26.06 31.16 -2.40
CA SER A 1098 25.47 32.49 -2.16
C SER A 1098 24.22 32.85 -2.99
N GLU A 1099 23.69 31.93 -3.79
CA GLU A 1099 22.46 32.09 -4.56
C GLU A 1099 21.22 31.53 -3.83
N PRO A 1100 20.00 32.03 -4.12
CA PRO A 1100 18.78 31.50 -3.53
C PRO A 1100 18.53 30.03 -3.89
N VAL A 1101 18.20 29.22 -2.88
CA VAL A 1101 17.83 27.80 -3.04
C VAL A 1101 16.31 27.62 -3.08
N LEU A 1102 15.60 28.35 -2.20
CA LEU A 1102 14.14 28.32 -2.05
C LEU A 1102 13.46 29.53 -2.69
N CYS A 1103 12.20 29.38 -3.10
CA CYS A 1103 11.37 30.52 -3.47
C CYS A 1103 11.04 31.41 -2.25
N SER A 1104 10.72 32.68 -2.49
CA SER A 1104 10.43 33.63 -1.40
C SER A 1104 9.02 33.50 -0.82
N CYS A 1105 8.21 32.54 -1.27
CA CYS A 1105 6.82 32.40 -0.83
C CYS A 1105 6.71 32.01 0.67
N GLY A 1106 7.68 31.24 1.17
CA GLY A 1106 7.72 30.77 2.57
C GLY A 1106 8.41 31.72 3.55
N ASN A 1107 9.04 32.79 3.06
CA ASN A 1107 9.77 33.74 3.89
C ASN A 1107 8.87 34.39 4.95
N GLY A 1108 9.26 34.28 6.23
CA GLY A 1108 8.50 34.82 7.36
C GLY A 1108 7.21 34.08 7.67
N LYS A 1109 6.96 32.91 7.07
CA LYS A 1109 5.79 32.06 7.37
C LYS A 1109 6.10 31.09 8.49
N LEU A 1110 6.29 31.64 9.69
CA LEU A 1110 6.61 30.90 10.91
C LEU A 1110 5.51 31.12 11.96
N PRO A 1111 5.29 30.16 12.88
CA PRO A 1111 4.47 30.39 14.08
C PRO A 1111 4.97 31.58 14.91
N ASP A 1112 4.06 32.23 15.66
CA ASP A 1112 4.42 33.28 16.60
C ASP A 1112 5.38 32.75 17.68
N ASN A 1113 6.36 33.56 18.07
CA ASN A 1113 7.40 33.19 19.05
C ASN A 1113 8.17 31.91 18.69
N PHE A 1114 8.40 31.64 17.39
CA PHE A 1114 9.06 30.43 16.92
C PHE A 1114 10.41 30.16 17.60
N ILE A 1115 11.24 31.19 17.72
CA ILE A 1115 12.53 31.16 18.43
C ILE A 1115 12.59 32.38 19.34
N SER A 1116 13.07 32.19 20.57
CA SER A 1116 13.22 33.26 21.57
C SER A 1116 14.63 33.85 21.56
N LEU A 1117 15.01 34.52 20.47
CA LEU A 1117 16.28 35.24 20.35
C LEU A 1117 16.06 36.74 20.08
N PRO A 1118 16.92 37.62 20.61
CA PRO A 1118 16.95 39.02 20.20
C PRO A 1118 17.12 39.15 18.68
N GLU A 1119 16.50 40.17 18.08
CA GLU A 1119 16.52 40.44 16.63
C GLU A 1119 15.94 39.32 15.74
N TRP A 1120 15.32 38.29 16.31
CA TRP A 1120 14.71 37.20 15.55
C TRP A 1120 13.65 37.68 14.58
N ASP A 1121 12.84 38.68 14.93
CA ASP A 1121 11.79 39.20 14.03
C ASP A 1121 12.35 39.79 12.73
N THR A 1122 13.58 40.31 12.77
CA THR A 1122 14.29 40.78 11.58
C THR A 1122 14.76 39.60 10.74
N ALA A 1123 15.39 38.61 11.37
CA ALA A 1123 15.90 37.40 10.72
C ALA A 1123 14.79 36.49 10.15
N ALA A 1124 13.68 36.36 10.86
CA ALA A 1124 12.54 35.51 10.53
C ALA A 1124 11.94 35.86 9.15
N LYS A 1125 11.98 37.14 8.75
CA LYS A 1125 11.54 37.62 7.42
C LYS A 1125 12.32 36.99 6.26
N HIS A 1126 13.46 36.38 6.55
CA HIS A 1126 14.34 35.72 5.58
C HIS A 1126 14.43 34.21 5.79
N ALA A 1127 13.70 33.67 6.77
CA ALA A 1127 13.67 32.24 7.07
C ALA A 1127 12.38 31.58 6.57
N THR A 1128 12.47 30.31 6.22
CA THR A 1128 11.34 29.47 5.79
C THR A 1128 11.22 28.27 6.75
N ARG A 1129 9.98 27.93 7.16
CA ARG A 1129 9.72 26.73 7.99
C ARG A 1129 10.04 25.47 7.19
N ILE A 1130 10.69 24.51 7.83
CA ILE A 1130 11.02 23.19 7.28
C ILE A 1130 10.78 22.09 8.32
N ALA A 1131 10.48 20.88 7.86
CA ALA A 1131 10.46 19.66 8.68
C ALA A 1131 11.63 18.77 8.33
N ILE A 1132 12.50 18.50 9.30
CA ILE A 1132 13.63 17.58 9.15
C ILE A 1132 13.28 16.28 9.88
N SER A 1133 13.15 15.18 9.15
CA SER A 1133 12.94 13.83 9.71
C SER A 1133 14.24 13.03 9.63
N PRO A 1134 14.47 12.08 10.55
CA PRO A 1134 15.45 11.02 10.35
C PRO A 1134 15.17 10.29 9.02
N THR A 1135 16.22 9.99 8.27
CA THR A 1135 16.13 9.35 6.95
C THR A 1135 16.55 7.87 7.04
N PHE A 1136 15.59 6.97 7.19
CA PHE A 1136 15.85 5.53 7.30
C PHE A 1136 16.11 4.89 5.92
N ALA A 1137 16.94 3.85 5.90
CA ALA A 1137 17.01 2.92 4.77
C ALA A 1137 15.70 2.12 4.64
N VAL A 1138 15.47 1.52 3.48
CA VAL A 1138 14.22 0.80 3.19
C VAL A 1138 14.42 -0.71 3.38
N PRO A 1139 13.60 -1.39 4.22
CA PRO A 1139 13.78 -2.84 4.50
C PRO A 1139 13.68 -3.73 3.25
N LEU A 1140 12.95 -3.28 2.22
CA LEU A 1140 12.82 -3.96 0.92
C LEU A 1140 14.14 -3.97 0.12
N VAL A 1141 15.08 -3.09 0.46
CA VAL A 1141 16.31 -2.86 -0.31
C VAL A 1141 17.55 -3.37 0.45
N GLU A 1142 17.62 -3.14 1.76
CA GLU A 1142 18.72 -3.61 2.59
C GLU A 1142 18.31 -3.86 4.05
N GLU A 1143 19.18 -4.55 4.79
CA GLU A 1143 18.94 -4.90 6.18
C GLU A 1143 19.21 -3.73 7.15
N ILE A 1144 18.21 -3.43 7.98
CA ILE A 1144 18.27 -2.35 8.98
C ILE A 1144 18.64 -2.87 10.37
N VAL A 1145 18.26 -4.11 10.71
CA VAL A 1145 18.48 -4.73 12.01
C VAL A 1145 19.28 -6.02 11.82
N ASP A 1146 20.36 -6.18 12.59
CA ASP A 1146 21.09 -7.46 12.67
C ASP A 1146 20.26 -8.46 13.47
N THR A 1147 19.45 -9.24 12.74
CA THR A 1147 18.52 -10.20 13.35
C THR A 1147 19.24 -11.35 14.04
N GLU A 1148 20.42 -11.74 13.58
CA GLU A 1148 21.21 -12.83 14.15
C GLU A 1148 21.84 -12.41 15.47
N LEU A 1149 22.43 -11.20 15.52
CA LEU A 1149 22.91 -10.62 16.76
C LEU A 1149 21.77 -10.44 17.78
N TYR A 1150 20.61 -9.95 17.34
CA TYR A 1150 19.43 -9.79 18.20
C TYR A 1150 18.98 -11.14 18.80
N LYS A 1151 18.90 -12.19 17.98
CA LYS A 1151 18.55 -13.55 18.41
C LYS A 1151 19.58 -14.16 19.37
N GLN A 1152 20.88 -13.93 19.16
CA GLN A 1152 21.94 -14.39 20.06
C GLN A 1152 21.89 -13.71 21.43
N ILE A 1153 21.38 -12.49 21.49
CA ILE A 1153 21.16 -11.73 22.73
C ILE A 1153 19.84 -12.15 23.42
N GLY A 1154 18.90 -12.75 22.67
CA GLY A 1154 17.52 -13.03 23.08
C GLY A 1154 17.27 -14.37 23.79
N THR A 1155 17.80 -14.55 25.00
CA THR A 1155 17.17 -15.35 26.11
C THR A 1155 17.46 -14.76 27.50
N GLY A 1156 18.01 -13.56 27.55
CA GLY A 1156 18.30 -12.84 28.77
C GLY A 1156 19.19 -11.67 28.41
N ALA A 1157 18.70 -10.44 28.60
CA ALA A 1157 19.50 -9.25 28.39
C ALA A 1157 20.85 -9.43 29.11
N PRO A 1158 22.00 -9.47 28.42
CA PRO A 1158 23.25 -9.52 29.11
C PRO A 1158 23.38 -8.18 29.82
N ALA A 1159 23.47 -8.21 31.15
CA ALA A 1159 23.94 -7.07 31.93
C ALA A 1159 25.15 -6.50 31.18
N GLN A 1160 25.00 -5.26 30.69
CA GLN A 1160 26.00 -4.57 29.88
C GLN A 1160 27.35 -4.73 30.57
N LYS A 1161 28.21 -5.65 30.09
CA LYS A 1161 29.47 -5.96 30.77
C LYS A 1161 30.26 -4.67 30.81
N GLU A 1162 30.47 -4.15 32.01
CA GLU A 1162 31.14 -2.86 32.20
C GLU A 1162 32.49 -2.89 31.48
N ARG A 1163 32.76 -1.88 30.63
CA ARG A 1163 34.00 -1.75 29.84
C ARG A 1163 34.87 -0.64 30.40
N CYS A 1164 36.19 -0.85 30.34
CA CYS A 1164 37.17 0.14 30.77
C CYS A 1164 37.10 1.40 29.89
N THR A 1165 36.89 2.56 30.51
CA THR A 1165 36.78 3.87 29.84
C THR A 1165 38.02 4.19 28.97
N ASN A 1166 39.20 3.71 29.35
CA ASN A 1166 40.43 3.95 28.58
C ASN A 1166 40.68 2.96 27.44
N CYS A 1167 40.51 1.64 27.70
CA CYS A 1167 41.00 0.60 26.78
C CYS A 1167 39.90 -0.30 26.20
N GLY A 1168 38.63 -0.06 26.55
CA GLY A 1168 37.47 -0.80 26.05
C GLY A 1168 37.34 -2.24 26.52
N LYS A 1169 38.34 -2.80 27.22
CA LYS A 1169 38.33 -4.18 27.71
C LYS A 1169 37.43 -4.33 28.94
N THR A 1170 36.78 -5.49 29.06
CA THR A 1170 36.11 -5.92 30.28
C THR A 1170 37.13 -6.27 31.36
N GLY A 1171 36.72 -6.33 32.63
CA GLY A 1171 37.62 -6.71 33.72
C GLY A 1171 38.26 -8.08 33.48
N LYS A 1172 39.57 -8.21 33.78
CA LYS A 1172 40.27 -9.50 33.70
C LYS A 1172 39.65 -10.47 34.71
N ASP A 1173 39.43 -11.72 34.29
CA ASP A 1173 38.99 -12.83 35.14
C ASP A 1173 37.69 -12.60 35.93
N GLY A 1174 36.76 -11.81 35.37
CA GLY A 1174 35.47 -11.53 36.01
C GLY A 1174 35.51 -10.49 37.14
N ALA A 1175 36.66 -9.84 37.36
CA ALA A 1175 36.77 -8.76 38.35
C ALA A 1175 35.98 -7.51 37.92
N ALA A 1176 35.22 -6.92 38.85
CA ALA A 1176 34.50 -5.67 38.62
C ALA A 1176 35.47 -4.52 38.30
N LEU A 1177 35.09 -3.62 37.38
CA LEU A 1177 35.92 -2.47 37.05
C LEU A 1177 35.98 -1.49 38.22
N LYS A 1178 37.15 -0.89 38.42
CA LYS A 1178 37.37 0.13 39.44
C LYS A 1178 36.71 1.43 39.01
N LYS A 1179 35.71 1.89 39.76
CA LYS A 1179 35.07 3.18 39.53
C LYS A 1179 36.03 4.30 39.92
N CYS A 1180 36.02 5.40 39.17
CA CYS A 1180 36.69 6.63 39.57
C CYS A 1180 36.18 7.06 40.96
N THR A 1181 37.09 7.30 41.89
CA THR A 1181 36.73 7.63 43.28
C THR A 1181 36.02 8.99 43.41
N ARG A 1182 36.19 9.87 42.42
CA ARG A 1182 35.56 11.18 42.36
C ARG A 1182 34.17 11.11 41.74
N CYS A 1183 34.06 11.01 40.41
CA CYS A 1183 32.76 11.06 39.73
C CYS A 1183 31.94 9.77 39.79
N ARG A 1184 32.55 8.63 40.15
CA ARG A 1184 31.97 7.26 40.15
C ARG A 1184 31.35 6.78 38.82
N LYS A 1185 31.37 7.62 37.77
CA LYS A 1185 30.84 7.35 36.43
C LYS A 1185 31.85 6.58 35.55
N ALA A 1186 33.10 7.03 35.48
CA ALA A 1186 34.15 6.36 34.71
C ALA A 1186 34.64 5.09 35.43
N LYS A 1187 34.94 4.03 34.66
CA LYS A 1187 35.32 2.71 35.19
C LYS A 1187 36.56 2.20 34.49
N TYR A 1188 37.52 1.64 35.24
CA TYR A 1188 38.82 1.27 34.72
C TYR A 1188 39.19 -0.16 35.10
N CYS A 1189 39.81 -0.89 34.17
CA CYS A 1189 40.32 -2.24 34.47
C CYS A 1189 41.61 -2.22 35.29
N SER A 1190 42.30 -1.08 35.37
CA SER A 1190 43.51 -0.89 36.20
C SER A 1190 43.74 0.59 36.52
N ALA A 1191 44.55 0.85 37.55
CA ALA A 1191 45.00 2.21 37.87
C ALA A 1191 45.81 2.84 36.72
N ASP A 1192 46.51 2.03 35.92
CA ASP A 1192 47.25 2.53 34.75
C ASP A 1192 46.32 3.01 33.63
N CYS A 1193 45.19 2.32 33.42
CA CYS A 1193 44.17 2.79 32.49
C CYS A 1193 43.53 4.10 32.97
N GLN A 1194 43.26 4.23 34.27
CA GLN A 1194 42.79 5.48 34.85
C GLN A 1194 43.82 6.61 34.66
N LYS A 1195 45.11 6.37 34.94
CA LYS A 1195 46.18 7.38 34.78
C LYS A 1195 46.36 7.82 33.32
N LYS A 1196 46.26 6.89 32.36
CA LYS A 1196 46.35 7.20 30.93
C LYS A 1196 45.18 8.04 30.45
N ASP A 1197 43.98 7.73 30.91
CA ASP A 1197 42.76 8.48 30.58
C ASP A 1197 42.64 9.79 31.38
N TRP A 1198 43.30 9.91 32.54
CA TRP A 1198 43.16 11.05 33.45
C TRP A 1198 43.37 12.41 32.79
N ARG A 1199 44.26 12.51 31.80
CA ARG A 1199 44.48 13.78 31.06
C ARG A 1199 43.22 14.24 30.31
N LYS A 1200 42.40 13.31 29.81
CA LYS A 1200 41.09 13.59 29.18
C LYS A 1200 39.99 13.66 30.23
N HIS A 1201 39.89 12.61 31.07
CA HIS A 1201 38.83 12.48 32.04
C HIS A 1201 38.79 13.61 33.08
N ARG A 1202 39.93 14.19 33.47
CA ARG A 1202 39.99 15.27 34.49
C ARG A 1202 39.11 16.46 34.15
N GLY A 1203 38.92 16.80 32.87
CA GLY A 1203 38.05 17.91 32.44
C GLY A 1203 36.55 17.62 32.59
N GLU A 1204 36.18 16.33 32.59
CA GLU A 1204 34.79 15.85 32.61
C GLU A 1204 34.42 15.16 33.95
N CYS A 1205 35.37 15.14 34.90
CA CYS A 1205 35.24 14.45 36.19
C CYS A 1205 34.65 15.39 37.24
N GLU A 1206 33.32 15.42 37.32
CA GLU A 1206 32.56 16.11 38.38
C GLU A 1206 32.60 15.33 39.70
#